data_AF-A0A8H2XYB1-F1
#
_entry.id   AF-A0A8H2XYB1-F1
#
_cell.length_a   1.000
_cell.length_b   1.000
_cell.length_c   1.000
_cell.angle_alpha   90.00
_cell.angle_beta   90.00
_cell.angle_gamma   90.00
#
_symmetry.space_group_name_H-M   'P 1'
#
loop_
_entity.id
_entity.type
_entity.pdbx_description
1 polymer ?
#
loop_
_entity_poly.entity_id
_entity_poly.type
_entity_poly.pdbx_seq_one_letter_code
_entity_poly.pdbx_strand_id
1 'polypeptide(L)'
;MSRRRSSLFLHVRSPPSPDAHPTLWEHRLRQRRTISRNPFEDESVPTGEYGNTVIGSPEIQGETNKFEEAQVGSDHDEFTRAKGNYDIEWGEQVPSWLNLFFDLAWTATFSSLTSNNKFREPWDSISYTAFFITAWWLWVAQVAYNVDFYTDDWFHLLFTFLQLLIFGALAATTRGYDVTNYILHSPGSSDLEPYNIMTVGPDRYAAEHLTKTSLRVITFVVALSRILLLVQHLRVLVYAKLSCKKTRFPRRLLIVPTSLIISAGLFVAAFMTTLSGWGLQPGGAKIKYACWGSAVLVEMVAHTIMFQLDAHKGIRLRSHGSVTGRLADITTILLGEGLNAIAGTFYAIEQAPGFSAPTGSAVVCCAIIVFFLAYLYFEGAAPLKSVRRRAAWIMMHLPWLLSVILLLEAGLFVAAFMTTLSDWGRQPNGARVKYACWGSAILVEMIAHIIMFQLDVNQGIRLRSHGSVTGRLSDITTILLGEGINAIAGTFYAIEQAPGFSAPTGSAVVCCGVIVFFLAYLYFEGAAPLNSVRRRAAWIMMHLPWLLSVILLLEGVKNQLLLSSYLGSVYYIISGISDTIGIQDKAQLNATMRPLLLQAGLSFDQEYAGLVNMINFNLSHYENLANETAMAFTGEITKVWYLKIQLSATLNTYLTFMDNDTIPDTIYSTIRRYQNDYNYTLEDITAATTTNTPELPHYGQIWEQLLKPSISNARYIMAMCGTTFIFLASLNLIQAWPRDRFHWASIFSRYATGTCMLLLLLLNIGSVQVYVGWSDEQLARRAGIFQWIDA
;
A
#
# COMPACT_ATOMS: atom_id res chain seq x y z
N MET A 1 31.52 -59.27 7.49
CA MET A 1 30.38 -58.35 7.29
C MET A 1 30.35 -57.34 8.43
N SER A 2 30.90 -56.14 8.23
CA SER A 2 30.85 -55.04 9.22
C SER A 2 29.79 -54.02 8.80
N ARG A 3 28.88 -53.73 9.74
CA ARG A 3 27.74 -52.82 9.59
C ARG A 3 28.27 -51.38 9.53
N ARG A 4 28.29 -50.75 8.34
CA ARG A 4 28.49 -49.30 8.20
C ARG A 4 27.34 -48.59 8.93
N ARG A 5 27.63 -48.00 10.11
CA ARG A 5 26.75 -47.00 10.72
C ARG A 5 26.86 -45.72 9.88
N SER A 6 25.72 -45.26 9.39
CA SER A 6 25.53 -44.03 8.63
C SER A 6 25.94 -42.81 9.48
N SER A 7 26.91 -42.04 9.00
CA SER A 7 27.39 -40.79 9.59
C SER A 7 26.44 -39.59 9.38
N LEU A 8 25.16 -39.85 9.07
CA LEU A 8 24.22 -38.85 8.54
C LEU A 8 23.65 -37.89 9.61
N PHE A 9 24.03 -38.06 10.88
CA PHE A 9 23.48 -37.29 12.02
C PHE A 9 24.53 -36.61 12.91
N LEU A 10 25.83 -36.73 12.60
CA LEU A 10 26.91 -36.21 13.47
C LEU A 10 27.43 -34.81 13.11
N HIS A 11 26.90 -34.15 12.07
CA HIS A 11 27.31 -32.78 11.67
C HIS A 11 26.30 -31.68 12.02
N VAL A 12 25.40 -31.94 12.99
CA VAL A 12 24.29 -31.03 13.33
C VAL A 12 24.70 -29.86 14.25
N ARG A 13 25.94 -29.80 14.76
CA ARG A 13 26.38 -28.75 15.70
C ARG A 13 27.61 -27.94 15.33
N SER A 14 28.38 -28.31 14.31
CA SER A 14 29.57 -27.56 13.91
C SER A 14 29.25 -26.63 12.73
N PRO A 15 29.59 -25.33 12.80
CA PRO A 15 29.66 -24.51 11.58
C PRO A 15 30.53 -25.23 10.53
N PRO A 16 30.17 -25.19 9.23
CA PRO A 16 31.07 -25.74 8.21
C PRO A 16 32.41 -25.01 8.31
N SER A 17 33.52 -25.73 8.17
CA SER A 17 34.81 -25.05 8.17
C SER A 17 34.86 -24.10 6.95
N PRO A 18 35.39 -22.87 7.13
CA PRO A 18 35.57 -21.93 6.03
C PRO A 18 36.39 -22.54 4.88
N ASP A 19 37.25 -23.50 5.20
CA ASP A 19 38.18 -24.13 4.26
C ASP A 19 37.56 -25.24 3.40
N ALA A 20 36.44 -25.85 3.81
CA ALA A 20 35.85 -27.00 3.10
C ALA A 20 34.79 -26.58 2.06
N HIS A 21 33.97 -25.57 2.38
CA HIS A 21 32.90 -25.07 1.50
C HIS A 21 32.69 -23.56 1.69
N PRO A 22 33.60 -22.70 1.19
CA PRO A 22 33.59 -21.26 1.45
C PRO A 22 32.30 -20.56 0.98
N THR A 23 31.77 -20.95 -0.18
CA THR A 23 30.51 -20.39 -0.71
C THR A 23 29.27 -20.80 0.09
N LEU A 24 29.25 -22.00 0.70
CA LEU A 24 28.17 -22.45 1.58
C LEU A 24 28.28 -21.87 3.00
N TRP A 25 29.49 -21.50 3.42
CA TRP A 25 29.75 -20.80 4.68
C TRP A 25 29.30 -19.34 4.59
N GLU A 26 29.70 -18.61 3.54
CA GLU A 26 29.25 -17.25 3.26
C GLU A 26 27.72 -17.17 3.07
N HIS A 27 27.14 -18.11 2.32
CA HIS A 27 25.68 -18.19 2.17
C HIS A 27 24.97 -18.46 3.50
N ARG A 28 25.56 -19.25 4.41
CA ARG A 28 25.00 -19.50 5.75
C ARG A 28 25.14 -18.31 6.70
N LEU A 29 26.23 -17.55 6.60
CA LEU A 29 26.43 -16.32 7.36
C LEU A 29 25.43 -15.24 6.91
N ARG A 30 25.23 -15.07 5.60
CA ARG A 30 24.19 -14.16 5.05
C ARG A 30 22.76 -14.56 5.47
N GLN A 31 22.48 -15.86 5.60
CA GLN A 31 21.18 -16.36 6.06
C GLN A 31 20.94 -16.20 7.57
N ARG A 32 21.96 -15.95 8.38
CA ARG A 32 21.83 -15.65 9.82
C ARG A 32 22.09 -14.17 10.05
N ARG A 33 21.07 -13.34 9.81
CA ARG A 33 21.10 -11.95 10.25
C ARG A 33 21.27 -11.88 11.76
N THR A 34 22.30 -11.17 12.19
CA THR A 34 22.50 -10.90 13.63
C THR A 34 21.41 -9.95 14.12
N ILE A 35 21.14 -9.97 15.43
CA ILE A 35 20.11 -9.08 16.01
C ILE A 35 20.53 -7.61 15.86
N SER A 36 21.82 -7.32 16.07
CA SER A 36 22.40 -5.98 15.93
C SER A 36 23.90 -6.10 15.66
N ARG A 37 24.41 -5.43 14.63
CA ARG A 37 25.85 -5.42 14.25
C ARG A 37 26.53 -4.07 14.58
N ASN A 38 27.83 -4.05 14.84
CA ASN A 38 28.54 -2.78 15.03
C ASN A 38 28.85 -2.14 13.65
N PRO A 39 28.38 -0.91 13.36
CA PRO A 39 28.65 -0.25 12.07
C PRO A 39 30.11 0.22 11.91
N PHE A 40 30.91 0.16 12.99
CA PHE A 40 32.32 0.60 12.99
C PHE A 40 33.33 -0.57 13.01
N GLU A 41 32.89 -1.82 12.86
CA GLU A 41 33.80 -2.96 12.75
C GLU A 41 34.33 -3.08 11.31
N ASP A 42 35.66 -3.02 11.14
CA ASP A 42 36.31 -3.25 9.85
C ASP A 42 36.06 -4.69 9.39
N GLU A 43 35.49 -4.86 8.19
CA GLU A 43 35.49 -6.17 7.54
C GLU A 43 36.93 -6.52 7.15
N SER A 44 37.44 -7.63 7.69
CA SER A 44 38.66 -8.23 7.18
C SER A 44 38.39 -8.71 5.75
N VAL A 45 38.75 -7.90 4.76
CA VAL A 45 38.81 -8.34 3.36
C VAL A 45 39.69 -9.58 3.33
N PRO A 46 39.20 -10.77 2.92
CA PRO A 46 40.05 -11.93 2.79
C PRO A 46 41.09 -11.63 1.71
N THR A 47 42.35 -11.44 2.11
CA THR A 47 43.49 -11.44 1.19
C THR A 47 43.69 -12.88 0.72
N GLY A 48 42.90 -13.29 -0.26
CA GLY A 48 43.10 -14.51 -1.02
C GLY A 48 42.84 -14.21 -2.48
N GLU A 49 43.80 -14.55 -3.34
CA GLU A 49 43.63 -14.58 -4.80
C GLU A 49 42.43 -15.48 -5.15
N TYR A 50 41.23 -14.91 -5.19
CA TYR A 50 40.03 -15.58 -5.66
C TYR A 50 39.57 -14.86 -6.91
N GLY A 51 39.63 -15.58 -8.03
CA GLY A 51 39.27 -15.08 -9.35
C GLY A 51 37.88 -14.47 -9.40
N ASN A 52 37.80 -13.33 -10.09
CA ASN A 52 36.61 -12.58 -10.48
C ASN A 52 35.33 -13.41 -10.54
N THR A 53 34.56 -13.38 -9.45
CA THR A 53 33.11 -13.64 -9.46
C THR A 53 32.40 -12.56 -8.65
N VAL A 54 32.73 -11.31 -8.97
CA VAL A 54 31.80 -10.19 -8.78
C VAL A 54 30.72 -10.36 -9.85
N ILE A 55 29.49 -10.70 -9.43
CA ILE A 55 28.31 -10.59 -10.31
C ILE A 55 28.07 -9.08 -10.45
N GLY A 56 28.56 -8.53 -11.56
CA GLY A 56 28.87 -7.11 -11.68
C GLY A 56 27.76 -6.18 -12.16
N SER A 57 27.99 -4.90 -11.86
CA SER A 57 27.91 -3.82 -12.85
C SER A 57 28.84 -4.13 -14.04
N PRO A 58 28.53 -3.67 -15.27
CA PRO A 58 29.25 -4.10 -16.46
C PRO A 58 30.66 -3.51 -16.51
N GLU A 59 31.66 -4.36 -16.26
CA GLU A 59 33.05 -4.05 -16.54
C GLU A 59 33.29 -4.18 -18.05
N ILE A 60 33.76 -3.10 -18.67
CA ILE A 60 34.14 -3.04 -20.08
C ILE A 60 35.43 -3.86 -20.23
N GLN A 61 35.32 -5.12 -20.64
CA GLN A 61 36.46 -5.87 -21.13
C GLN A 61 36.84 -5.34 -22.51
N GLY A 62 37.94 -4.59 -22.57
CA GLY A 62 38.62 -4.27 -23.82
C GLY A 62 39.14 -5.54 -24.48
N GLU A 63 38.78 -5.74 -25.74
CA GLU A 63 39.34 -6.78 -26.60
C GLU A 63 40.87 -6.65 -26.66
N THR A 64 41.60 -7.63 -26.15
CA THR A 64 43.01 -7.82 -26.50
C THR A 64 43.09 -8.38 -27.91
N ASN A 65 43.15 -7.50 -28.90
CA ASN A 65 43.54 -7.85 -30.26
C ASN A 65 45.06 -8.07 -30.31
N LYS A 66 45.46 -9.30 -30.65
CA LYS A 66 46.82 -9.63 -31.10
C LYS A 66 47.06 -8.91 -32.42
N PHE A 67 48.09 -8.06 -32.48
CA PHE A 67 48.75 -7.68 -33.74
C PHE A 67 50.25 -7.42 -33.49
N GLU A 68 51.01 -7.66 -34.56
CA GLU A 68 52.44 -7.89 -34.66
C GLU A 68 53.37 -6.81 -34.10
N GLU A 69 54.54 -7.30 -33.71
CA GLU A 69 55.76 -6.60 -33.37
C GLU A 69 56.40 -5.98 -34.63
N ALA A 70 56.50 -4.64 -34.70
CA ALA A 70 57.45 -3.93 -35.56
C ALA A 70 57.73 -2.49 -35.09
N GLN A 71 58.96 -2.29 -34.60
CA GLN A 71 59.86 -1.12 -34.70
C GLN A 71 59.43 0.34 -34.34
N VAL A 72 60.19 0.85 -33.36
CA VAL A 72 60.98 2.11 -33.32
C VAL A 72 60.27 3.47 -33.41
N GLY A 73 60.46 4.27 -32.35
CA GLY A 73 60.35 5.74 -32.38
C GLY A 73 60.38 6.35 -30.98
N SER A 74 61.48 7.01 -30.63
CA SER A 74 61.64 7.81 -29.41
C SER A 74 60.76 9.06 -29.46
N ASP A 75 60.08 9.38 -28.37
CA ASP A 75 60.24 10.70 -27.74
C ASP A 75 59.60 10.75 -26.35
N HIS A 76 60.25 11.51 -25.48
CA HIS A 76 59.81 11.85 -24.15
C HIS A 76 58.48 12.62 -24.21
N ASP A 77 57.43 12.08 -23.59
CA ASP A 77 56.37 12.91 -23.04
C ASP A 77 55.88 12.34 -21.70
N GLU A 78 55.88 13.25 -20.74
CA GLU A 78 55.60 13.11 -19.33
C GLU A 78 54.16 12.61 -19.12
N PHE A 79 53.98 11.31 -18.87
CA PHE A 79 52.67 10.74 -18.55
C PHE A 79 52.25 11.19 -17.15
N THR A 80 51.60 12.35 -17.07
CA THR A 80 50.79 12.76 -15.92
C THR A 80 49.93 11.58 -15.49
N ARG A 81 50.18 11.06 -14.27
CA ARG A 81 49.32 10.09 -13.58
C ARG A 81 47.88 10.56 -13.71
N ALA A 82 47.09 9.88 -14.54
CA ALA A 82 45.66 10.03 -14.55
C ALA A 82 45.17 9.76 -13.12
N LYS A 83 44.66 10.80 -12.47
CA LYS A 83 43.91 10.70 -11.22
C LYS A 83 42.73 9.77 -11.50
N GLY A 84 42.87 8.51 -11.11
CA GLY A 84 41.77 7.56 -11.12
C GLY A 84 40.69 8.08 -10.20
N ASN A 85 39.54 8.45 -10.78
CA ASN A 85 38.35 8.81 -10.05
C ASN A 85 37.70 7.52 -9.53
N TYR A 86 38.19 7.02 -8.40
CA TYR A 86 37.66 5.84 -7.73
C TYR A 86 36.62 6.27 -6.69
N ASP A 87 35.37 6.47 -7.12
CA ASP A 87 34.21 6.45 -6.22
C ASP A 87 33.86 4.99 -5.86
N ILE A 88 34.81 4.28 -5.27
CA ILE A 88 34.56 2.93 -4.72
C ILE A 88 33.79 3.12 -3.41
N GLU A 89 32.53 2.72 -3.40
CA GLU A 89 31.71 2.65 -2.19
C GLU A 89 32.24 1.53 -1.28
N TRP A 90 32.60 1.85 -0.04
CA TRP A 90 33.11 0.89 0.95
C TRP A 90 32.04 0.60 2.02
N GLY A 91 31.75 -0.67 2.32
CA GLY A 91 30.82 -1.18 3.35
C GLY A 91 29.57 -1.92 2.80
N GLU A 92 28.74 -2.52 3.68
CA GLU A 92 27.49 -3.25 3.32
C GLU A 92 26.35 -2.35 2.83
N GLN A 93 25.98 -2.40 1.55
CA GLN A 93 24.85 -1.62 1.00
C GLN A 93 23.51 -2.19 1.45
N VAL A 94 22.51 -1.30 1.57
CA VAL A 94 21.11 -1.71 1.73
C VAL A 94 20.70 -2.56 0.52
N PRO A 95 20.02 -3.71 0.71
CA PRO A 95 19.48 -4.49 -0.41
C PRO A 95 18.63 -3.60 -1.33
N SER A 96 18.83 -3.71 -2.66
CA SER A 96 18.16 -2.87 -3.66
C SER A 96 16.63 -2.91 -3.54
N TRP A 97 16.07 -4.10 -3.30
CA TRP A 97 14.63 -4.27 -3.11
C TRP A 97 14.09 -3.50 -1.89
N LEU A 98 14.87 -3.42 -0.79
CA LEU A 98 14.45 -2.76 0.43
C LEU A 98 14.46 -1.24 0.26
N ASN A 99 15.45 -0.71 -0.48
CA ASN A 99 15.46 0.69 -0.91
C ASN A 99 14.24 1.00 -1.79
N LEU A 100 14.03 0.20 -2.84
CA LEU A 100 12.93 0.41 -3.78
C LEU A 100 11.57 0.33 -3.08
N PHE A 101 11.38 -0.64 -2.19
CA PHE A 101 10.15 -0.82 -1.42
C PHE A 101 9.87 0.35 -0.47
N PHE A 102 10.90 0.91 0.14
CA PHE A 102 10.80 2.13 0.94
C PHE A 102 10.42 3.35 0.08
N ASP A 103 11.03 3.47 -1.10
CA ASP A 103 10.76 4.55 -2.05
C ASP A 103 9.32 4.45 -2.61
N LEU A 104 8.79 3.23 -2.79
CA LEU A 104 7.39 2.99 -3.15
C LEU A 104 6.41 3.36 -2.02
N ALA A 105 6.73 3.10 -0.76
CA ALA A 105 5.87 3.52 0.36
C ALA A 105 5.76 5.05 0.46
N TRP A 106 6.86 5.77 0.25
CA TRP A 106 6.84 7.23 0.11
C TRP A 106 6.01 7.66 -1.10
N THR A 107 6.16 6.97 -2.23
CA THR A 107 5.38 7.25 -3.45
C THR A 107 3.89 7.06 -3.23
N ALA A 108 3.45 6.02 -2.53
CA ALA A 108 2.03 5.83 -2.20
C ALA A 108 1.47 7.02 -1.41
N THR A 109 2.27 7.61 -0.52
CA THR A 109 1.91 8.86 0.17
C THR A 109 1.73 10.02 -0.80
N PHE A 110 2.62 10.14 -1.79
CA PHE A 110 2.54 11.16 -2.83
C PHE A 110 1.35 10.95 -3.79
N SER A 111 1.10 9.71 -4.22
CA SER A 111 -0.02 9.34 -5.08
C SER A 111 -1.36 9.67 -4.42
N SER A 112 -1.48 9.32 -3.13
CA SER A 112 -2.62 9.72 -2.30
C SER A 112 -2.77 11.25 -2.22
N LEU A 113 -1.67 11.99 -1.99
CA LEU A 113 -1.73 13.46 -1.95
C LEU A 113 -2.19 14.07 -3.30
N THR A 114 -1.72 13.52 -4.41
CA THR A 114 -1.99 14.04 -5.76
C THR A 114 -3.41 13.72 -6.21
N SER A 115 -3.90 12.50 -5.93
CA SER A 115 -5.27 12.09 -6.28
C SER A 115 -6.34 12.84 -5.48
N ASN A 116 -6.00 13.30 -4.27
CA ASN A 116 -6.97 13.90 -3.35
C ASN A 116 -7.04 15.43 -3.42
N ASN A 117 -5.99 16.11 -3.89
CA ASN A 117 -5.98 17.57 -4.00
C ASN A 117 -6.51 18.04 -5.36
N LYS A 118 -7.52 18.92 -5.32
CA LYS A 118 -7.98 19.65 -6.50
C LYS A 118 -7.43 21.07 -6.39
N PHE A 119 -6.49 21.44 -7.26
CA PHE A 119 -5.95 22.80 -7.31
C PHE A 119 -7.02 23.78 -7.79
N ARG A 120 -7.80 24.34 -6.86
CA ARG A 120 -8.84 25.34 -7.15
C ARG A 120 -8.41 26.72 -6.70
N GLU A 121 -7.73 26.80 -5.55
CA GLU A 121 -7.26 28.04 -4.95
C GLU A 121 -5.74 28.07 -4.75
N PRO A 122 -5.10 29.26 -4.70
CA PRO A 122 -3.66 29.36 -4.45
C PRO A 122 -3.22 28.78 -3.09
N TRP A 123 -4.09 28.81 -2.09
CA TRP A 123 -3.82 28.26 -0.76
C TRP A 123 -3.73 26.73 -0.77
N ASP A 124 -4.49 26.06 -1.63
CA ASP A 124 -4.39 24.61 -1.84
C ASP A 124 -2.97 24.21 -2.27
N SER A 125 -2.32 25.04 -3.10
CA SER A 125 -0.92 24.81 -3.51
C SER A 125 0.08 24.95 -2.36
N ILE A 126 -0.17 25.85 -1.40
CA ILE A 126 0.69 26.03 -0.24
C ILE A 126 0.56 24.84 0.71
N SER A 127 -0.68 24.39 0.97
CA SER A 127 -0.97 23.20 1.76
C SER A 127 -0.34 21.96 1.14
N TYR A 128 -0.52 21.75 -0.16
CA TYR A 128 0.15 20.70 -0.92
C TYR A 128 1.68 20.75 -0.76
N THR A 129 2.28 21.92 -0.94
CA THR A 129 3.73 22.11 -0.84
C THR A 129 4.26 21.82 0.56
N ALA A 130 3.55 22.26 1.61
CA ALA A 130 3.93 22.02 3.00
C ALA A 130 3.91 20.53 3.36
N PHE A 131 2.88 19.79 2.92
CA PHE A 131 2.82 18.35 3.12
C PHE A 131 3.93 17.63 2.34
N PHE A 132 4.13 18.01 1.07
CA PHE A 132 5.18 17.46 0.22
C PHE A 132 6.57 17.64 0.83
N ILE A 133 6.92 18.86 1.27
CA ILE A 133 8.21 19.14 1.91
C ILE A 133 8.38 18.27 3.16
N THR A 134 7.32 18.10 3.95
CA THR A 134 7.36 17.24 5.14
C THR A 134 7.63 15.80 4.75
N ALA A 135 6.80 15.19 3.90
CA ALA A 135 6.95 13.80 3.48
C ALA A 135 8.31 13.54 2.79
N TRP A 136 8.75 14.47 1.94
CA TRP A 136 10.06 14.43 1.30
C TRP A 136 11.19 14.48 2.32
N TRP A 137 11.11 15.38 3.31
CA TRP A 137 12.13 15.48 4.35
C TRP A 137 12.21 14.22 5.23
N LEU A 138 11.06 13.61 5.57
CA LEU A 138 11.03 12.30 6.26
C LEU A 138 11.84 11.25 5.51
N TRP A 139 11.66 11.20 4.20
CA TRP A 139 12.35 10.26 3.34
C TRP A 139 13.85 10.57 3.31
N VAL A 140 14.25 11.81 3.01
CA VAL A 140 15.66 12.22 2.95
C VAL A 140 16.40 11.91 4.25
N ALA A 141 15.81 12.22 5.41
CA ALA A 141 16.43 11.98 6.71
C ALA A 141 16.68 10.48 6.97
N GLN A 142 15.72 9.61 6.62
CA GLN A 142 15.89 8.16 6.73
C GLN A 142 16.92 7.61 5.74
N VAL A 143 16.91 8.11 4.50
CA VAL A 143 17.86 7.72 3.46
C VAL A 143 19.29 8.06 3.86
N ALA A 144 19.51 9.28 4.36
CA ALA A 144 20.81 9.71 4.84
C ALA A 144 21.35 8.77 5.92
N TYR A 145 20.52 8.43 6.92
CA TYR A 145 20.90 7.47 7.95
C TYR A 145 21.26 6.09 7.37
N ASN A 146 20.44 5.56 6.45
CA ASN A 146 20.69 4.25 5.85
C ASN A 146 21.97 4.23 4.99
N VAL A 147 22.30 5.32 4.29
CA VAL A 147 23.53 5.39 3.51
C VAL A 147 24.77 5.37 4.40
N ASP A 148 24.71 6.06 5.55
CA ASP A 148 25.87 6.20 6.42
C ASP A 148 26.08 4.99 7.36
N PHE A 149 24.99 4.41 7.88
CA PHE A 149 25.05 3.49 9.03
C PHE A 149 24.35 2.14 8.83
N TYR A 150 23.81 1.84 7.64
CA TYR A 150 23.14 0.56 7.44
C TYR A 150 24.10 -0.62 7.64
N THR A 151 23.61 -1.59 8.39
CA THR A 151 24.21 -2.93 8.57
C THR A 151 23.12 -3.96 8.31
N ASP A 152 23.42 -5.08 7.66
CA ASP A 152 22.39 -6.10 7.35
C ASP A 152 21.97 -6.91 8.60
N ASP A 153 21.19 -6.29 9.48
CA ASP A 153 20.71 -6.84 10.76
C ASP A 153 19.18 -6.73 10.93
N TRP A 154 18.64 -7.48 11.89
CA TRP A 154 17.20 -7.45 12.20
C TRP A 154 16.73 -6.09 12.72
N PHE A 155 17.61 -5.34 13.37
CA PHE A 155 17.29 -4.00 13.84
C PHE A 155 16.98 -3.03 12.69
N HIS A 156 17.84 -2.90 11.68
CA HIS A 156 17.57 -2.02 10.54
C HIS A 156 16.35 -2.46 9.74
N LEU A 157 16.16 -3.77 9.61
CA LEU A 157 14.98 -4.33 8.96
C LEU A 157 13.68 -3.93 9.69
N LEU A 158 13.63 -4.11 11.02
CA LEU A 158 12.48 -3.75 11.84
C LEU A 158 12.19 -2.24 11.79
N PHE A 159 13.22 -1.40 11.88
CA PHE A 159 13.01 0.05 11.83
C PHE A 159 12.58 0.53 10.44
N THR A 160 13.09 -0.07 9.37
CA THR A 160 12.62 0.20 8.00
C THR A 160 11.15 -0.19 7.84
N PHE A 161 10.74 -1.32 8.43
CA PHE A 161 9.32 -1.71 8.48
C PHE A 161 8.46 -0.70 9.26
N LEU A 162 8.89 -0.27 10.44
CA LEU A 162 8.15 0.74 11.21
C LEU A 162 8.04 2.07 10.46
N GLN A 163 9.10 2.48 9.74
CA GLN A 163 9.08 3.68 8.91
C GLN A 163 8.18 3.51 7.67
N LEU A 164 8.02 2.30 7.15
CA LEU A 164 7.03 2.02 6.09
C LEU A 164 5.60 2.18 6.61
N LEU A 165 5.29 1.71 7.82
CA LEU A 165 3.98 1.94 8.45
C LEU A 165 3.69 3.44 8.64
N ILE A 166 4.72 4.23 8.95
CA ILE A 166 4.62 5.70 9.05
C ILE A 166 4.20 6.31 7.72
N PHE A 167 4.81 5.92 6.60
CA PHE A 167 4.39 6.39 5.28
C PHE A 167 2.98 5.90 4.91
N GLY A 168 2.64 4.65 5.22
CA GLY A 168 1.27 4.14 5.04
C GLY A 168 0.23 4.96 5.80
N ALA A 169 0.52 5.36 7.04
CA ALA A 169 -0.36 6.21 7.84
C ALA A 169 -0.41 7.66 7.30
N LEU A 170 0.71 8.22 6.83
CA LEU A 170 0.71 9.54 6.19
C LEU A 170 -0.13 9.56 4.91
N ALA A 171 -0.06 8.48 4.12
CA ALA A 171 -0.86 8.32 2.91
C ALA A 171 -2.38 8.31 3.19
N ALA A 172 -2.82 7.81 4.34
CA ALA A 172 -4.23 7.82 4.74
C ALA A 172 -4.75 9.24 5.01
N THR A 173 -3.91 10.06 5.66
CA THR A 173 -4.29 11.37 6.19
C THR A 173 -4.27 12.51 5.18
N THR A 174 -3.96 12.24 3.91
CA THR A 174 -3.81 13.29 2.88
C THR A 174 -5.13 14.01 2.58
N ARG A 175 -6.28 13.34 2.74
CA ARG A 175 -7.61 13.95 2.58
C ARG A 175 -7.94 14.81 3.80
N GLY A 176 -8.27 16.08 3.54
CA GLY A 176 -8.62 17.04 4.60
C GLY A 176 -7.42 17.73 5.26
N TYR A 177 -6.19 17.45 4.79
CA TYR A 177 -5.02 18.22 5.16
C TYR A 177 -5.06 19.60 4.49
N ASP A 178 -5.19 20.63 5.31
CA ASP A 178 -5.10 22.01 4.87
C ASP A 178 -4.45 22.86 5.96
N VAL A 179 -3.53 23.74 5.57
CA VAL A 179 -2.80 24.64 6.45
C VAL A 179 -3.67 25.86 6.81
N THR A 180 -4.64 26.22 5.97
CA THR A 180 -5.54 27.36 6.21
C THR A 180 -6.71 27.02 7.14
N ASN A 181 -6.98 25.73 7.36
CA ASN A 181 -7.96 25.26 8.36
C ASN A 181 -7.64 25.82 9.76
N TYR A 182 -8.65 26.42 10.39
CA TYR A 182 -8.60 27.11 11.68
C TYR A 182 -7.78 28.41 11.71
N ILE A 183 -7.24 28.86 10.57
CA ILE A 183 -6.53 30.15 10.43
C ILE A 183 -7.33 31.12 9.58
N LEU A 184 -7.81 30.69 8.42
CA LEU A 184 -8.59 31.50 7.48
C LEU A 184 -10.05 31.05 7.38
N HIS A 185 -10.30 29.74 7.49
CA HIS A 185 -11.63 29.16 7.42
C HIS A 185 -11.77 27.96 8.36
N SER A 186 -13.01 27.62 8.73
CA SER A 186 -13.32 26.37 9.41
C SER A 186 -13.52 25.24 8.38
N PRO A 187 -13.15 23.98 8.68
CA PRO A 187 -13.43 22.85 7.79
C PRO A 187 -14.90 22.81 7.34
N GLY A 188 -15.13 22.80 6.03
CA GLY A 188 -16.48 22.76 5.44
C GLY A 188 -17.27 24.08 5.50
N SER A 189 -16.66 25.21 5.89
CA SER A 189 -17.23 26.56 5.78
C SER A 189 -16.19 27.51 5.16
N SER A 190 -16.64 28.59 4.50
CA SER A 190 -15.75 29.64 4.02
C SER A 190 -15.29 30.59 5.12
N ASP A 191 -16.05 30.68 6.22
CA ASP A 191 -15.81 31.59 7.32
C ASP A 191 -15.32 30.87 8.58
N LEU A 192 -14.68 31.64 9.48
CA LEU A 192 -14.27 31.17 10.81
C LEU A 192 -15.48 31.12 11.74
N GLU A 193 -16.10 29.96 11.82
CA GLU A 193 -17.23 29.72 12.70
C GLU A 193 -16.83 28.86 13.92
N PRO A 194 -17.33 29.18 15.13
CA PRO A 194 -17.04 28.39 16.33
C PRO A 194 -17.63 26.99 16.21
N TYR A 195 -16.85 25.98 16.60
CA TYR A 195 -17.30 24.60 16.61
C TYR A 195 -18.31 24.38 17.74
N ASN A 196 -19.55 24.03 17.39
CA ASN A 196 -20.58 23.61 18.34
C ASN A 196 -21.34 22.40 17.80
N ILE A 197 -21.23 21.28 18.50
CA ILE A 197 -21.89 20.03 18.13
C ILE A 197 -23.42 20.14 18.07
N MET A 198 -24.00 21.12 18.78
CA MET A 198 -25.45 21.32 18.82
C MET A 198 -26.02 22.03 17.58
N THR A 199 -25.19 22.74 16.82
CA THR A 199 -25.63 23.56 15.67
C THR A 199 -25.00 23.16 14.34
N VAL A 200 -24.07 22.19 14.36
CA VAL A 200 -23.35 21.76 13.16
C VAL A 200 -24.18 20.78 12.32
N GLY A 201 -24.17 20.96 11.00
CA GLY A 201 -24.76 20.01 10.05
C GLY A 201 -23.88 18.77 9.84
N PRO A 202 -24.42 17.68 9.26
CA PRO A 202 -23.69 16.42 9.06
C PRO A 202 -22.46 16.57 8.17
N ASP A 203 -22.56 17.28 7.04
CA ASP A 203 -21.43 17.47 6.11
C ASP A 203 -20.28 18.23 6.75
N ARG A 204 -20.59 19.29 7.49
CA ARG A 204 -19.60 20.07 8.23
C ARG A 204 -19.00 19.27 9.39
N TYR A 205 -19.81 18.46 10.08
CA TYR A 205 -19.30 17.57 11.12
C TYR A 205 -18.30 16.56 10.54
N ALA A 206 -18.62 15.94 9.41
CA ALA A 206 -17.75 14.98 8.73
C ALA A 206 -16.43 15.63 8.30
N ALA A 207 -16.48 16.83 7.72
CA ALA A 207 -15.29 17.59 7.33
C ALA A 207 -14.42 17.95 8.56
N GLU A 208 -15.03 18.44 9.63
CA GLU A 208 -14.32 18.77 10.88
C GLU A 208 -13.68 17.53 11.52
N HIS A 209 -14.45 16.43 11.59
CA HIS A 209 -14.00 15.18 12.17
C HIS A 209 -12.79 14.63 11.41
N LEU A 210 -12.89 14.60 10.07
CA LEU A 210 -11.80 14.19 9.19
C LEU A 210 -10.55 15.05 9.43
N THR A 211 -10.65 16.37 9.31
CA THR A 211 -9.49 17.26 9.47
C THR A 211 -8.87 17.13 10.86
N LYS A 212 -9.69 17.01 11.90
CA LYS A 212 -9.21 16.85 13.27
C LYS A 212 -8.48 15.53 13.48
N THR A 213 -9.04 14.43 12.99
CA THR A 213 -8.43 13.09 13.09
C THR A 213 -7.16 13.01 12.25
N SER A 214 -7.20 13.45 10.99
CA SER A 214 -6.03 13.51 10.09
C SER A 214 -4.88 14.31 10.70
N LEU A 215 -5.14 15.53 11.21
CA LEU A 215 -4.08 16.34 11.85
C LEU A 215 -3.46 15.67 13.08
N ARG A 216 -4.27 14.97 13.88
CA ARG A 216 -3.77 14.21 15.05
C ARG A 216 -2.88 13.06 14.62
N VAL A 217 -3.31 12.30 13.61
CA VAL A 217 -2.54 11.18 13.06
C VAL A 217 -1.23 11.69 12.43
N ILE A 218 -1.26 12.73 11.59
CA ILE A 218 -0.04 13.30 10.97
C ILE A 218 0.96 13.75 12.03
N THR A 219 0.53 14.58 12.99
CA THR A 219 1.44 15.09 14.03
C THR A 219 2.00 13.98 14.91
N PHE A 220 1.21 12.95 15.22
CA PHE A 220 1.66 11.76 15.92
C PHE A 220 2.68 10.94 15.12
N VAL A 221 2.36 10.62 13.87
CA VAL A 221 3.18 9.76 12.99
C VAL A 221 4.51 10.42 12.63
N VAL A 222 4.50 11.73 12.38
CA VAL A 222 5.73 12.50 12.14
C VAL A 222 6.60 12.54 13.40
N ALA A 223 6.02 12.79 14.58
CA ALA A 223 6.75 12.72 15.85
C ALA A 223 7.34 11.33 16.10
N LEU A 224 6.55 10.28 15.89
CA LEU A 224 6.96 8.89 16.04
C LEU A 224 8.14 8.56 15.11
N SER A 225 8.07 8.98 13.84
CA SER A 225 9.18 8.83 12.89
C SER A 225 10.48 9.44 13.40
N ARG A 226 10.43 10.63 14.04
CA ARG A 226 11.63 11.26 14.60
C ARG A 226 12.16 10.54 15.82
N ILE A 227 11.28 10.01 16.65
CA ILE A 227 11.67 9.18 17.80
C ILE A 227 12.34 7.90 17.30
N LEU A 228 11.82 7.25 16.28
CA LEU A 228 12.43 6.05 15.69
C LEU A 228 13.82 6.37 15.11
N LEU A 229 13.95 7.42 14.30
CA LEU A 229 15.23 7.84 13.74
C LEU A 229 16.23 8.26 14.83
N LEU A 230 15.75 8.90 15.90
CA LEU A 230 16.56 9.21 17.08
C LEU A 230 17.09 7.95 17.75
N VAL A 231 16.27 6.91 17.93
CA VAL A 231 16.71 5.63 18.50
C VAL A 231 17.80 4.99 17.63
N GLN A 232 17.67 5.06 16.30
CA GLN A 232 18.69 4.59 15.37
C GLN A 232 20.03 5.34 15.53
N HIS A 233 19.99 6.68 15.58
CA HIS A 233 21.19 7.48 15.81
C HIS A 233 21.78 7.30 17.22
N LEU A 234 20.96 7.13 18.26
CA LEU A 234 21.41 6.83 19.63
C LEU A 234 22.16 5.50 19.68
N ARG A 235 21.68 4.48 18.96
CA ARG A 235 22.40 3.21 18.81
C ARG A 235 23.79 3.44 18.21
N VAL A 236 23.89 4.21 17.12
CA VAL A 236 25.18 4.52 16.49
C VAL A 236 26.12 5.23 17.48
N LEU A 237 25.61 6.17 18.29
CA LEU A 237 26.41 6.83 19.33
C LEU A 237 26.93 5.86 20.40
N VAL A 238 26.11 4.88 20.82
CA VAL A 238 26.51 3.84 21.78
C VAL A 238 27.63 2.99 21.18
N TYR A 239 27.49 2.52 19.94
CA TYR A 239 28.56 1.75 19.27
C TYR A 239 29.82 2.58 19.03
N ALA A 240 29.70 3.84 18.64
CA ALA A 240 30.84 4.74 18.49
C ALA A 240 31.60 4.89 19.82
N LYS A 241 30.89 5.04 20.95
CA LYS A 241 31.49 5.11 22.28
C LYS A 241 32.17 3.80 22.68
N LEU A 242 31.60 2.66 22.31
CA LEU A 242 32.17 1.33 22.60
C LEU A 242 33.42 1.03 21.76
N SER A 243 33.45 1.44 20.49
CA SER A 243 34.57 1.26 19.57
C SER A 243 35.73 2.24 19.82
N CYS A 244 35.43 3.47 20.26
CA CYS A 244 36.43 4.53 20.49
C CYS A 244 37.31 4.35 21.76
N LYS A 245 37.49 3.14 22.30
CA LYS A 245 38.28 2.92 23.54
C LYS A 245 39.73 3.43 23.49
N LYS A 246 40.27 3.80 22.31
CA LYS A 246 41.62 4.39 22.12
C LYS A 246 41.65 5.77 21.44
N THR A 247 40.53 6.30 20.93
CA THR A 247 40.49 7.54 20.12
C THR A 247 39.44 8.53 20.64
N ARG A 248 39.64 9.83 20.36
CA ARG A 248 38.75 10.90 20.85
C ARG A 248 37.38 10.81 20.18
N PHE A 249 36.32 10.77 20.97
CA PHE A 249 34.93 10.72 20.49
C PHE A 249 34.62 11.84 19.49
N PRO A 250 34.15 11.52 18.26
CA PRO A 250 33.89 12.55 17.25
C PRO A 250 32.61 13.30 17.58
N ARG A 251 32.76 14.52 18.12
CA ARG A 251 31.64 15.44 18.48
C ARG A 251 30.67 15.73 17.32
N ARG A 252 31.07 15.48 16.06
CA ARG A 252 30.21 15.70 14.87
C ARG A 252 29.02 14.75 14.80
N LEU A 253 29.17 13.52 15.30
CA LEU A 253 28.07 12.54 15.36
C LEU A 253 26.93 13.00 16.28
N LEU A 254 27.14 14.00 17.13
CA LEU A 254 26.10 14.54 18.02
C LEU A 254 25.19 15.57 17.34
N ILE A 255 25.59 16.17 16.22
CA ILE A 255 24.85 17.27 15.58
C ILE A 255 23.44 16.80 15.19
N VAL A 256 23.34 15.71 14.42
CA VAL A 256 22.05 15.15 13.95
C VAL A 256 21.16 14.65 15.11
N PRO A 257 21.65 13.86 16.09
CA PRO A 257 20.86 13.48 17.26
C PRO A 257 20.34 14.68 18.07
N THR A 258 21.14 15.74 18.24
CA THR A 258 20.67 16.93 18.98
C THR A 258 19.58 17.67 18.24
N SER A 259 19.66 17.79 16.91
CA SER A 259 18.56 18.35 16.12
C SER A 259 17.31 17.49 16.16
N LEU A 260 17.45 16.15 16.18
CA LEU A 260 16.32 15.22 16.27
C LEU A 260 15.61 15.30 17.62
N ILE A 261 16.32 15.54 18.72
CA ILE A 261 15.69 15.76 20.04
C ILE A 261 14.86 17.04 20.01
N ILE A 262 15.40 18.12 19.45
CA ILE A 262 14.70 19.40 19.33
C ILE A 262 13.48 19.25 18.42
N SER A 263 13.63 18.63 17.25
CA SER A 263 12.53 18.47 16.30
C SER A 263 11.45 17.50 16.80
N ALA A 264 11.82 16.39 17.43
CA ALA A 264 10.87 15.49 18.09
C ALA A 264 10.09 16.23 19.19
N GLY A 265 10.77 17.05 20.00
CA GLY A 265 10.12 17.90 21.00
C GLY A 265 9.10 18.87 20.39
N LEU A 266 9.45 19.52 19.29
CA LEU A 266 8.56 20.44 18.57
C LEU A 266 7.34 19.72 17.93
N PHE A 267 7.53 18.53 17.37
CA PHE A 267 6.44 17.72 16.83
C PHE A 267 5.52 17.17 17.93
N VAL A 268 6.08 16.74 19.06
CA VAL A 268 5.29 16.35 20.23
C VAL A 268 4.51 17.56 20.78
N ALA A 269 5.10 18.75 20.82
CA ALA A 269 4.39 19.96 21.19
C ALA A 269 3.23 20.25 20.23
N ALA A 270 3.46 20.14 18.91
CA ALA A 270 2.40 20.27 17.91
C ALA A 270 1.28 19.24 18.12
N PHE A 271 1.61 17.98 18.41
CA PHE A 271 0.62 16.95 18.75
C PHE A 271 -0.16 17.27 20.04
N MET A 272 0.51 17.75 21.09
CA MET A 272 -0.19 18.15 22.32
C MET A 272 -1.15 19.33 22.07
N THR A 273 -0.80 20.26 21.17
CA THR A 273 -1.72 21.34 20.79
C THR A 273 -2.96 20.84 20.03
N THR A 274 -2.86 19.79 19.21
CA THR A 274 -4.01 19.20 18.48
C THR A 274 -4.91 18.33 19.38
N LEU A 275 -4.37 17.82 20.49
CA LEU A 275 -5.18 17.20 21.54
C LEU A 275 -5.96 18.22 22.36
N SER A 276 -5.35 19.38 22.62
CA SER A 276 -5.99 20.47 23.34
C SER A 276 -7.07 21.18 22.50
N GLY A 277 -8.13 21.67 23.15
CA GLY A 277 -9.13 22.54 22.49
C GLY A 277 -8.54 23.85 21.97
N TRP A 278 -7.33 24.21 22.42
CA TRP A 278 -6.62 25.41 21.99
C TRP A 278 -6.14 25.32 20.54
N GLY A 279 -5.89 24.12 20.02
CA GLY A 279 -5.47 23.90 18.62
C GLY A 279 -6.56 24.21 17.58
N LEU A 280 -7.82 24.36 18.01
CA LEU A 280 -8.96 24.76 17.16
C LEU A 280 -9.13 26.29 17.11
N GLN A 281 -8.39 27.03 17.93
CA GLN A 281 -8.41 28.49 17.92
C GLN A 281 -7.33 29.04 16.97
N PRO A 282 -7.52 30.22 16.37
CA PRO A 282 -6.54 30.80 15.44
C PRO A 282 -5.14 30.96 16.03
N GLY A 283 -5.04 31.27 17.33
CA GLY A 283 -3.75 31.37 18.02
C GLY A 283 -3.03 30.03 18.13
N GLY A 284 -3.72 28.99 18.59
CA GLY A 284 -3.15 27.65 18.71
C GLY A 284 -2.84 27.01 17.35
N ALA A 285 -3.69 27.23 16.34
CA ALA A 285 -3.45 26.77 14.98
C ALA A 285 -2.16 27.37 14.39
N LYS A 286 -1.92 28.67 14.57
CA LYS A 286 -0.66 29.33 14.15
C LYS A 286 0.57 28.73 14.83
N ILE A 287 0.51 28.52 16.16
CA ILE A 287 1.61 27.94 16.92
C ILE A 287 1.89 26.50 16.46
N LYS A 288 0.85 25.69 16.22
CA LYS A 288 0.96 24.32 15.73
C LYS A 288 1.78 24.25 14.42
N TYR A 289 1.40 25.03 13.41
CA TYR A 289 2.13 25.03 12.13
C TYR A 289 3.51 25.70 12.23
N ALA A 290 3.69 26.68 13.13
CA ALA A 290 5.01 27.27 13.39
C ALA A 290 5.98 26.27 14.04
N CYS A 291 5.52 25.48 15.02
CA CYS A 291 6.29 24.39 15.62
C CYS A 291 6.65 23.32 14.59
N TRP A 292 5.72 22.98 13.69
CA TRP A 292 5.97 22.04 12.60
C TRP A 292 7.04 22.57 11.63
N GLY A 293 6.84 23.76 11.06
CA GLY A 293 7.78 24.34 10.10
C GLY A 293 9.18 24.53 10.68
N SER A 294 9.27 24.98 11.93
CA SER A 294 10.56 25.13 12.63
C SER A 294 11.25 23.78 12.89
N ALA A 295 10.51 22.71 13.19
CA ALA A 295 11.08 21.37 13.37
C ALA A 295 11.78 20.86 12.10
N VAL A 296 11.12 20.98 10.94
CA VAL A 296 11.70 20.60 9.65
C VAL A 296 12.93 21.45 9.34
N LEU A 297 12.84 22.77 9.54
CA LEU A 297 13.94 23.69 9.26
C LEU A 297 15.18 23.41 10.13
N VAL A 298 15.00 23.13 11.43
CA VAL A 298 16.10 22.77 12.35
C VAL A 298 16.83 21.51 11.86
N GLU A 299 16.10 20.50 11.41
CA GLU A 299 16.70 19.27 10.87
C GLU A 299 17.43 19.52 9.54
N MET A 300 16.85 20.31 8.63
CA MET A 300 17.47 20.68 7.35
C MET A 300 18.80 21.40 7.55
N VAL A 301 18.84 22.35 8.49
CA VAL A 301 20.06 23.07 8.83
C VAL A 301 21.11 22.14 9.45
N ALA A 302 20.70 21.20 10.31
CA ALA A 302 21.64 20.26 10.92
C ALA A 302 22.30 19.31 9.91
N HIS A 303 21.52 18.77 8.95
CA HIS A 303 22.06 17.87 7.91
C HIS A 303 22.93 18.62 6.90
N THR A 304 22.59 19.86 6.54
CA THR A 304 23.43 20.68 5.65
C THR A 304 24.77 21.03 6.31
N ILE A 305 24.78 21.35 7.61
CA ILE A 305 26.01 21.57 8.39
C ILE A 305 26.85 20.28 8.44
N MET A 306 26.23 19.12 8.68
CA MET A 306 26.93 17.84 8.70
C MET A 306 27.59 17.53 7.34
N PHE A 307 26.86 17.68 6.25
CA PHE A 307 27.37 17.48 4.88
C PHE A 307 28.55 18.41 4.55
N GLN A 308 28.45 19.70 4.91
CA GLN A 308 29.54 20.67 4.69
C GLN A 308 30.80 20.31 5.50
N LEU A 309 30.63 19.83 6.74
CA LEU A 309 31.76 19.45 7.60
C LEU A 309 32.49 18.20 7.10
N ASP A 310 31.79 17.28 6.43
CA ASP A 310 32.38 16.08 5.83
C ASP A 310 33.13 16.40 4.54
N ALA A 311 32.58 17.28 3.69
CA ALA A 311 33.25 17.76 2.49
C ALA A 311 34.58 18.50 2.80
N HIS A 312 34.63 19.28 3.87
CA HIS A 312 35.77 20.17 4.16
C HIS A 312 36.95 19.46 4.86
N LYS A 313 36.75 18.28 5.46
CA LYS A 313 37.78 17.62 6.29
C LYS A 313 38.22 16.25 5.78
N GLY A 314 37.78 15.83 4.59
CA GLY A 314 38.30 14.66 3.88
C GLY A 314 38.01 13.30 4.54
N ILE A 315 37.27 13.26 5.64
CA ILE A 315 36.78 12.03 6.26
C ILE A 315 35.40 11.79 5.64
N ARG A 316 35.38 11.15 4.47
CA ARG A 316 34.12 10.69 3.87
C ARG A 316 33.58 9.56 4.74
N LEU A 317 32.54 9.86 5.54
CA LEU A 317 31.53 8.84 5.81
C LEU A 317 31.04 8.37 4.43
N ARG A 318 30.89 7.06 4.30
CA ARG A 318 30.49 6.27 3.12
C ARG A 318 30.09 7.06 1.86
N SER A 319 30.70 6.73 0.71
CA SER A 319 30.44 7.44 -0.56
C SER A 319 28.93 7.60 -0.88
N HIS A 320 28.50 8.85 -1.12
CA HIS A 320 27.12 9.25 -1.41
C HIS A 320 26.64 8.92 -2.84
N GLY A 321 27.38 8.12 -3.61
CA GLY A 321 27.01 7.73 -4.99
C GLY A 321 25.62 7.08 -5.05
N SER A 322 25.31 6.22 -4.09
CA SER A 322 24.00 5.57 -3.92
C SER A 322 22.81 6.55 -3.82
N VAL A 323 22.98 7.76 -3.29
CA VAL A 323 21.88 8.75 -3.19
C VAL A 323 21.44 9.23 -4.56
N THR A 324 22.37 9.39 -5.51
CA THR A 324 22.05 9.85 -6.87
C THR A 324 21.23 8.81 -7.64
N GLY A 325 21.55 7.51 -7.49
CA GLY A 325 20.76 6.42 -8.04
C GLY A 325 19.34 6.40 -7.48
N ARG A 326 19.20 6.54 -6.15
CA ARG A 326 17.89 6.56 -5.48
C ARG A 326 17.03 7.75 -5.87
N LEU A 327 17.63 8.93 -6.07
CA LEU A 327 16.89 10.09 -6.56
C LEU A 327 16.37 9.87 -7.99
N ALA A 328 17.15 9.18 -8.84
CA ALA A 328 16.70 8.80 -10.19
C ALA A 328 15.56 7.77 -10.14
N ASP A 329 15.64 6.78 -9.25
CA ASP A 329 14.58 5.79 -9.04
C ASP A 329 13.28 6.46 -8.59
N ILE A 330 13.34 7.34 -7.58
CA ILE A 330 12.17 8.11 -7.13
C ILE A 330 11.58 8.98 -8.22
N THR A 331 12.39 9.69 -9.01
CA THR A 331 11.84 10.51 -10.10
C THR A 331 11.15 9.65 -11.16
N THR A 332 11.68 8.45 -11.44
CA THR A 332 11.04 7.51 -12.37
C THR A 332 9.68 7.06 -11.86
N ILE A 333 9.61 6.71 -10.58
CA ILE A 333 8.37 6.30 -9.92
C ILE A 333 7.35 7.46 -9.92
N LEU A 334 7.80 8.68 -9.62
CA LEU A 334 6.98 9.89 -9.62
C LEU A 334 6.33 10.16 -10.99
N LEU A 335 7.09 9.96 -12.07
CA LEU A 335 6.56 10.06 -13.44
C LEU A 335 5.52 8.97 -13.72
N GLY A 336 5.73 7.75 -13.21
CA GLY A 336 4.78 6.65 -13.29
C GLY A 336 3.44 6.97 -12.60
N GLU A 337 3.47 7.54 -11.40
CA GLU A 337 2.26 7.98 -10.70
C GLU A 337 1.55 9.14 -11.42
N GLY A 338 2.32 10.08 -11.97
CA GLY A 338 1.78 11.14 -12.81
C GLY A 338 1.02 10.59 -14.03
N LEU A 339 1.54 9.53 -14.67
CA LEU A 339 0.88 8.82 -15.76
C LEU A 339 -0.41 8.13 -15.29
N ASN A 340 -0.41 7.52 -14.11
CA ASN A 340 -1.60 6.86 -13.56
C ASN A 340 -2.74 7.87 -13.31
N ALA A 341 -2.43 9.04 -12.74
CA ALA A 341 -3.40 10.12 -12.54
C ALA A 341 -4.01 10.59 -13.88
N ILE A 342 -3.17 10.72 -14.92
CA ILE A 342 -3.62 11.06 -16.28
C ILE A 342 -4.54 9.97 -16.84
N ALA A 343 -4.20 8.68 -16.67
CA ALA A 343 -5.06 7.58 -17.11
C ALA A 343 -6.43 7.60 -16.41
N GLY A 344 -6.49 7.92 -15.12
CA GLY A 344 -7.75 8.13 -14.40
C GLY A 344 -8.59 9.26 -14.99
N THR A 345 -7.97 10.36 -15.41
CA THR A 345 -8.70 11.43 -16.12
C THR A 345 -9.23 10.97 -17.49
N PHE A 346 -8.51 10.09 -18.20
CA PHE A 346 -8.99 9.52 -19.46
C PHE A 346 -10.20 8.63 -19.26
N TYR A 347 -10.23 7.84 -18.19
CA TYR A 347 -11.41 7.04 -17.81
C TYR A 347 -12.63 7.93 -17.56
N ALA A 348 -12.47 9.03 -16.80
CA ALA A 348 -13.55 9.98 -16.55
C ALA A 348 -14.03 10.68 -17.85
N ILE A 349 -13.10 10.96 -18.77
CA ILE A 349 -13.41 11.52 -20.10
C ILE A 349 -14.16 10.51 -20.97
N GLU A 350 -13.83 9.22 -20.90
CA GLU A 350 -14.52 8.15 -21.63
C GLU A 350 -15.97 8.00 -21.17
N GLN A 351 -16.23 8.15 -19.86
CA GLN A 351 -17.59 8.14 -19.32
C GLN A 351 -18.41 9.39 -19.63
N ALA A 352 -17.78 10.48 -20.07
CA ALA A 352 -18.47 11.74 -20.32
C ALA A 352 -19.35 11.65 -21.59
N PRO A 353 -20.65 12.02 -21.51
CA PRO A 353 -21.49 12.09 -22.69
C PRO A 353 -20.95 13.15 -23.66
N GLY A 354 -20.47 12.72 -24.84
CA GLY A 354 -19.91 13.61 -25.87
C GLY A 354 -18.43 13.37 -26.24
N PHE A 355 -17.87 12.19 -25.97
CA PHE A 355 -16.52 11.83 -26.43
C PHE A 355 -16.39 12.07 -27.95
N SER A 356 -15.50 13.00 -28.33
CA SER A 356 -15.34 13.48 -29.70
C SER A 356 -13.88 13.49 -30.13
N ALA A 357 -13.62 13.61 -31.44
CA ALA A 357 -12.25 13.60 -32.00
C ALA A 357 -11.30 14.67 -31.38
N PRO A 358 -11.74 15.90 -31.05
CA PRO A 358 -10.92 16.87 -30.31
C PRO A 358 -10.51 16.41 -28.91
N THR A 359 -11.38 15.68 -28.22
CA THR A 359 -11.08 15.13 -26.90
C THR A 359 -10.03 14.02 -27.02
N GLY A 360 -10.17 13.14 -28.02
CA GLY A 360 -9.18 12.11 -28.32
C GLY A 360 -7.81 12.67 -28.73
N SER A 361 -7.75 13.79 -29.45
CA SER A 361 -6.48 14.41 -29.83
C SER A 361 -5.76 15.07 -28.65
N ALA A 362 -6.49 15.62 -27.67
CA ALA A 362 -5.92 16.14 -26.43
C ALA A 362 -5.28 15.03 -25.57
N VAL A 363 -5.92 13.85 -25.51
CA VAL A 363 -5.38 12.64 -24.85
C VAL A 363 -4.03 12.23 -25.47
N VAL A 364 -3.96 12.19 -26.81
CA VAL A 364 -2.73 11.87 -27.55
C VAL A 364 -1.64 12.92 -27.31
N CYS A 365 -1.98 14.21 -27.33
CA CYS A 365 -1.02 15.29 -27.04
C CYS A 365 -0.46 15.20 -25.62
N CYS A 366 -1.29 14.86 -24.63
CA CYS A 366 -0.85 14.64 -23.25
C CYS A 366 0.17 13.48 -23.16
N ALA A 367 -0.12 12.35 -23.80
CA ALA A 367 0.81 11.21 -23.85
C ALA A 367 2.16 11.57 -24.50
N ILE A 368 2.13 12.37 -25.57
CA ILE A 368 3.33 12.87 -26.25
C ILE A 368 4.16 13.79 -25.32
N ILE A 369 3.51 14.70 -24.59
CA ILE A 369 4.19 15.61 -23.65
C ILE A 369 4.88 14.82 -22.53
N VAL A 370 4.20 13.83 -21.94
CA VAL A 370 4.79 13.00 -20.89
C VAL A 370 5.99 12.19 -21.42
N PHE A 371 5.86 11.62 -22.63
CA PHE A 371 6.97 10.92 -23.27
C PHE A 371 8.18 11.84 -23.49
N PHE A 372 7.97 13.07 -23.99
CA PHE A 372 9.06 14.04 -24.20
C PHE A 372 9.69 14.52 -22.89
N LEU A 373 8.89 14.73 -21.82
CA LEU A 373 9.41 15.09 -20.50
C LEU A 373 10.30 13.99 -19.91
N ALA A 374 9.85 12.74 -19.97
CA ALA A 374 10.66 11.60 -19.53
C ALA A 374 11.94 11.46 -20.37
N TYR A 375 11.82 11.58 -21.70
CA TYR A 375 12.94 11.53 -22.62
C TYR A 375 14.01 12.60 -22.31
N LEU A 376 13.59 13.86 -22.12
CA LEU A 376 14.49 14.97 -21.81
C LEU A 376 15.20 14.81 -20.44
N TYR A 377 14.51 14.25 -19.44
CA TYR A 377 15.09 14.03 -18.12
C TYR A 377 16.19 12.97 -18.14
N PHE A 378 15.95 11.82 -18.80
CA PHE A 378 16.91 10.71 -18.82
C PHE A 378 18.06 10.91 -19.82
N GLU A 379 17.84 11.67 -20.89
CA GLU A 379 18.90 11.91 -21.89
C GLU A 379 19.83 13.08 -21.49
N GLY A 380 19.42 13.94 -20.55
CA GLY A 380 20.22 15.08 -20.06
C GLY A 380 21.42 14.72 -19.18
N ALA A 381 21.54 13.48 -18.69
CA ALA A 381 22.55 13.08 -17.71
C ALA A 381 23.42 11.88 -18.14
N ALA A 382 24.27 12.04 -19.17
CA ALA A 382 25.61 11.41 -19.28
C ALA A 382 26.31 11.75 -20.63
N PRO A 383 27.66 11.82 -20.67
CA PRO A 383 28.41 12.31 -21.82
C PRO A 383 28.45 11.32 -23.00
N LEU A 384 28.34 11.89 -24.19
CA LEU A 384 28.28 11.26 -25.52
C LEU A 384 29.48 10.36 -25.86
N LYS A 385 29.26 9.42 -26.82
CA LYS A 385 30.05 9.43 -28.08
C LYS A 385 29.51 8.66 -29.31
N SER A 386 28.39 7.93 -29.27
CA SER A 386 27.64 7.63 -30.52
C SER A 386 26.16 7.30 -30.30
N VAL A 387 25.33 8.34 -30.18
CA VAL A 387 23.90 8.26 -29.84
C VAL A 387 23.01 8.06 -31.09
N ARG A 388 23.36 8.67 -32.23
CA ARG A 388 22.47 8.73 -33.41
C ARG A 388 22.11 7.38 -34.04
N ARG A 389 23.00 6.37 -34.03
CA ARG A 389 22.70 5.04 -34.59
C ARG A 389 22.01 4.09 -33.60
N ARG A 390 22.20 4.26 -32.28
CA ARG A 390 21.52 3.44 -31.25
C ARG A 390 20.11 3.94 -30.97
N ALA A 391 19.91 5.26 -30.91
CA ALA A 391 18.59 5.86 -30.71
C ALA A 391 17.67 5.61 -31.92
N ALA A 392 18.18 5.76 -33.16
CA ALA A 392 17.42 5.45 -34.37
C ALA A 392 17.08 3.96 -34.52
N TRP A 393 17.97 3.05 -34.09
CA TRP A 393 17.72 1.61 -34.13
C TRP A 393 16.69 1.15 -33.10
N ILE A 394 16.72 1.70 -31.88
CA ILE A 394 15.71 1.44 -30.84
C ILE A 394 14.35 2.08 -31.19
N MET A 395 14.36 3.31 -31.73
CA MET A 395 13.14 3.99 -32.20
C MET A 395 12.51 3.35 -33.44
N MET A 396 13.27 2.65 -34.28
CA MET A 396 12.71 1.92 -35.43
C MET A 396 12.27 0.50 -35.09
N HIS A 397 12.85 -0.13 -34.06
CA HIS A 397 12.40 -1.46 -33.63
C HIS A 397 11.08 -1.44 -32.87
N LEU A 398 10.74 -0.38 -32.14
CA LEU A 398 9.48 -0.30 -31.40
C LEU A 398 8.25 -0.25 -32.33
N PRO A 399 8.18 0.60 -33.38
CA PRO A 399 7.11 0.56 -34.37
C PRO A 399 7.12 -0.71 -35.20
N TRP A 400 8.29 -1.33 -35.44
CA TRP A 400 8.41 -2.56 -36.21
C TRP A 400 7.93 -3.80 -35.43
N LEU A 401 8.33 -3.97 -34.16
CA LEU A 401 7.81 -5.02 -33.27
C LEU A 401 6.31 -4.82 -33.01
N LEU A 402 5.87 -3.58 -32.78
CA LEU A 402 4.45 -3.26 -32.68
C LEU A 402 3.71 -3.58 -33.99
N SER A 403 4.31 -3.28 -35.16
CA SER A 403 3.69 -3.58 -36.46
C SER A 403 3.65 -5.08 -36.77
N VAL A 404 4.65 -5.88 -36.36
CA VAL A 404 4.68 -7.34 -36.61
C VAL A 404 3.73 -8.08 -35.65
N ILE A 405 3.60 -7.60 -34.41
CA ILE A 405 2.60 -8.08 -33.44
C ILE A 405 1.20 -7.68 -33.92
N LEU A 406 0.99 -6.41 -34.33
CA LEU A 406 -0.27 -5.95 -34.92
C LEU A 406 -0.62 -6.66 -36.24
N LEU A 407 0.35 -7.03 -37.08
CA LEU A 407 0.09 -7.66 -38.39
C LEU A 407 -0.32 -9.14 -38.27
N LEU A 408 0.10 -9.86 -37.21
CA LEU A 408 -0.31 -11.23 -36.93
C LEU A 408 -1.58 -11.31 -36.05
N GLU A 409 -1.85 -10.30 -35.23
CA GLU A 409 -2.96 -10.30 -34.26
C GLU A 409 -4.18 -9.46 -34.68
N ALA A 410 -4.06 -8.65 -35.74
CA ALA A 410 -5.15 -7.81 -36.23
C ALA A 410 -6.43 -8.60 -36.47
N GLY A 411 -6.41 -9.86 -36.91
CA GLY A 411 -7.63 -10.62 -37.18
C GLY A 411 -8.54 -10.85 -35.96
N LEU A 412 -7.97 -11.18 -34.81
CA LEU A 412 -8.73 -11.50 -33.58
C LEU A 412 -9.08 -10.24 -32.79
N PHE A 413 -8.18 -9.25 -32.74
CA PHE A 413 -8.48 -7.96 -32.12
C PHE A 413 -9.44 -7.12 -32.98
N VAL A 414 -9.34 -7.18 -34.31
CA VAL A 414 -10.35 -6.58 -35.20
C VAL A 414 -11.68 -7.33 -35.09
N ALA A 415 -11.71 -8.66 -34.96
CA ALA A 415 -12.97 -9.38 -34.68
C ALA A 415 -13.57 -8.98 -33.31
N ALA A 416 -12.75 -8.83 -32.26
CA ALA A 416 -13.19 -8.33 -30.96
C ALA A 416 -13.67 -6.86 -31.02
N PHE A 417 -12.98 -6.03 -31.82
CA PHE A 417 -13.31 -4.62 -32.05
C PHE A 417 -14.60 -4.47 -32.88
N MET A 418 -14.78 -5.29 -33.92
CA MET A 418 -15.97 -5.33 -34.76
C MET A 418 -17.18 -5.90 -34.01
N THR A 419 -16.96 -6.83 -33.08
CA THR A 419 -18.02 -7.29 -32.17
C THR A 419 -18.32 -6.28 -31.07
N THR A 420 -17.42 -5.38 -30.68
CA THR A 420 -17.75 -4.21 -29.82
C THR A 420 -18.56 -3.13 -30.55
N LEU A 421 -18.33 -2.94 -31.86
CA LEU A 421 -19.14 -2.03 -32.68
C LEU A 421 -20.51 -2.60 -33.07
N SER A 422 -20.68 -3.93 -32.95
CA SER A 422 -21.93 -4.64 -33.22
C SER A 422 -22.83 -4.70 -31.98
N ASP A 423 -24.15 -4.54 -32.17
CA ASP A 423 -25.15 -4.75 -31.11
C ASP A 423 -25.10 -6.16 -30.51
N TRP A 424 -24.60 -7.15 -31.26
CA TRP A 424 -24.42 -8.52 -30.79
C TRP A 424 -23.41 -8.60 -29.63
N GLY A 425 -22.49 -7.65 -29.57
CA GLY A 425 -21.52 -7.53 -28.49
C GLY A 425 -22.10 -7.11 -27.13
N ARG A 426 -23.33 -6.62 -27.08
CA ARG A 426 -24.06 -6.28 -25.83
C ARG A 426 -24.78 -7.49 -25.24
N GLN A 427 -24.93 -8.57 -26.00
CA GLN A 427 -25.55 -9.81 -25.52
C GLN A 427 -24.54 -10.68 -24.75
N PRO A 428 -24.98 -11.45 -23.73
CA PRO A 428 -24.08 -12.24 -22.88
C PRO A 428 -23.24 -13.26 -23.66
N ASN A 429 -23.76 -13.80 -24.76
CA ASN A 429 -23.02 -14.72 -25.63
C ASN A 429 -21.95 -14.00 -26.47
N GLY A 430 -22.23 -12.79 -26.96
CA GLY A 430 -21.25 -11.96 -27.65
C GLY A 430 -20.11 -11.51 -26.73
N ALA A 431 -20.42 -11.16 -25.48
CA ALA A 431 -19.41 -10.85 -24.45
C ALA A 431 -18.48 -12.04 -24.18
N ARG A 432 -19.02 -13.26 -24.05
CA ARG A 432 -18.20 -14.48 -23.87
C ARG A 432 -17.26 -14.73 -25.04
N VAL A 433 -17.72 -14.55 -26.28
CA VAL A 433 -16.90 -14.72 -27.48
C VAL A 433 -15.79 -13.67 -27.54
N LYS A 434 -16.07 -12.41 -27.17
CA LYS A 434 -15.05 -11.34 -27.08
C LYS A 434 -13.91 -11.72 -26.14
N TYR A 435 -14.23 -12.12 -24.91
CA TYR A 435 -13.22 -12.53 -23.93
C TYR A 435 -12.48 -13.80 -24.35
N ALA A 436 -13.16 -14.76 -25.00
CA ALA A 436 -12.52 -15.95 -25.54
C ALA A 436 -11.52 -15.61 -26.66
N CYS A 437 -11.85 -14.70 -27.57
CA CYS A 437 -10.96 -14.24 -28.63
C CYS A 437 -9.74 -13.49 -28.08
N TRP A 438 -9.94 -12.60 -27.10
CA TRP A 438 -8.85 -11.92 -26.39
C TRP A 438 -7.91 -12.90 -25.67
N GLY A 439 -8.48 -13.81 -24.87
CA GLY A 439 -7.69 -14.81 -24.16
C GLY A 439 -6.93 -15.75 -25.09
N SER A 440 -7.55 -16.13 -26.22
CA SER A 440 -6.90 -16.99 -27.22
C SER A 440 -5.74 -16.30 -27.93
N ALA A 441 -5.86 -15.01 -28.24
CA ALA A 441 -4.77 -14.24 -28.85
C ALA A 441 -3.54 -14.18 -27.93
N ILE A 442 -3.75 -13.83 -26.65
CA ILE A 442 -2.69 -13.78 -25.64
C ILE A 442 -2.06 -15.17 -25.43
N LEU A 443 -2.87 -16.23 -25.39
CA LEU A 443 -2.37 -17.59 -25.22
C LEU A 443 -1.49 -18.04 -26.39
N VAL A 444 -1.87 -17.70 -27.62
CA VAL A 444 -1.05 -17.95 -28.82
C VAL A 444 0.29 -17.21 -28.73
N GLU A 445 0.27 -15.94 -28.31
CA GLU A 445 1.50 -15.15 -28.12
C GLU A 445 2.43 -15.76 -27.06
N MET A 446 1.86 -16.20 -25.93
CA MET A 446 2.62 -16.88 -24.87
C MET A 446 3.27 -18.18 -25.40
N ILE A 447 2.52 -19.00 -26.13
CA ILE A 447 3.04 -20.27 -26.70
C ILE A 447 4.14 -19.99 -27.74
N ALA A 448 3.97 -18.98 -28.60
CA ALA A 448 4.97 -18.61 -29.60
C ALA A 448 6.31 -18.19 -28.96
N HIS A 449 6.26 -17.38 -27.90
CA HIS A 449 7.47 -17.00 -27.14
C HIS A 449 8.12 -18.17 -26.41
N ILE A 450 7.32 -19.12 -25.89
CA ILE A 450 7.85 -20.35 -25.29
C ILE A 450 8.58 -21.19 -26.34
N ILE A 451 8.01 -21.33 -27.54
CA ILE A 451 8.62 -22.08 -28.64
C ILE A 451 9.92 -21.41 -29.10
N MET A 452 9.92 -20.09 -29.29
CA MET A 452 11.11 -19.32 -29.65
C MET A 452 12.23 -19.49 -28.62
N PHE A 453 11.90 -19.38 -27.33
CA PHE A 453 12.86 -19.58 -26.25
C PHE A 453 13.44 -21.01 -26.22
N GLN A 454 12.63 -22.03 -26.54
CA GLN A 454 13.12 -23.42 -26.61
C GLN A 454 14.00 -23.68 -27.84
N LEU A 455 13.68 -23.06 -28.98
CA LEU A 455 14.45 -23.19 -30.22
C LEU A 455 15.85 -22.55 -30.09
N ASP A 456 15.93 -21.35 -29.51
CA ASP A 456 17.21 -20.65 -29.29
C ASP A 456 18.16 -21.45 -28.39
N VAL A 457 17.61 -22.14 -27.39
CA VAL A 457 18.37 -23.01 -26.47
C VAL A 457 18.93 -24.25 -27.16
N ASN A 458 18.18 -24.84 -28.09
CA ASN A 458 18.61 -26.04 -28.81
C ASN A 458 19.61 -25.74 -29.94
N GLN A 459 19.62 -24.51 -30.48
CA GLN A 459 20.50 -24.11 -31.58
C GLN A 459 21.76 -23.35 -31.13
N GLY A 460 21.95 -23.12 -29.83
CA GLY A 460 23.17 -22.52 -29.28
C GLY A 460 23.34 -21.02 -29.56
N ILE A 461 22.26 -20.33 -29.92
CA ILE A 461 22.27 -18.89 -30.20
C ILE A 461 22.27 -18.13 -28.87
N ARG A 462 23.42 -17.58 -28.47
CA ARG A 462 23.55 -16.76 -27.26
C ARG A 462 23.06 -15.33 -27.53
N LEU A 463 21.82 -15.02 -27.16
CA LEU A 463 21.34 -13.64 -27.10
C LEU A 463 22.07 -12.86 -25.99
N ARG A 464 22.34 -11.58 -26.28
CA ARG A 464 23.10 -10.65 -25.43
C ARG A 464 22.21 -10.22 -24.24
N SER A 465 22.49 -10.73 -23.05
CA SER A 465 21.88 -10.37 -21.75
C SER A 465 20.49 -10.97 -21.41
N HIS A 466 20.48 -12.24 -20.99
CA HIS A 466 19.37 -12.81 -20.21
C HIS A 466 19.44 -12.51 -18.70
N GLY A 467 20.52 -11.85 -18.23
CA GLY A 467 20.67 -11.47 -16.81
C GLY A 467 19.77 -10.30 -16.40
N SER A 468 19.42 -9.42 -17.35
CA SER A 468 18.59 -8.23 -17.09
C SER A 468 17.12 -8.55 -16.80
N VAL A 469 16.60 -9.70 -17.26
CA VAL A 469 15.19 -10.08 -17.05
C VAL A 469 14.89 -10.35 -15.58
N THR A 470 15.82 -10.98 -14.85
CA THR A 470 15.66 -11.22 -13.41
C THR A 470 15.59 -9.92 -12.62
N GLY A 471 16.42 -8.94 -12.96
CA GLY A 471 16.35 -7.59 -12.37
C GLY A 471 15.00 -6.93 -12.65
N ARG A 472 14.57 -6.90 -13.92
CA ARG A 472 13.28 -6.31 -14.30
C ARG A 472 12.07 -6.97 -13.66
N LEU A 473 12.10 -8.29 -13.47
CA LEU A 473 11.00 -9.03 -12.87
C LEU A 473 10.90 -8.78 -11.36
N SER A 474 12.05 -8.61 -10.70
CA SER A 474 12.15 -8.09 -9.34
C SER A 474 11.59 -6.67 -9.26
N ASP A 475 11.93 -5.80 -10.20
CA ASP A 475 11.41 -4.42 -10.23
C ASP A 475 9.88 -4.40 -10.42
N ILE A 476 9.35 -5.16 -11.38
CA ILE A 476 7.89 -5.31 -11.62
C ILE A 476 7.18 -5.83 -10.38
N THR A 477 7.73 -6.85 -9.72
CA THR A 477 7.20 -7.40 -8.48
C THR A 477 7.10 -6.33 -7.39
N THR A 478 8.15 -5.51 -7.27
CA THR A 478 8.21 -4.46 -6.27
C THR A 478 7.20 -3.35 -6.58
N ILE A 479 7.09 -2.95 -7.85
CA ILE A 479 6.07 -1.99 -8.32
C ILE A 479 4.67 -2.50 -8.00
N LEU A 480 4.38 -3.76 -8.30
CA LEU A 480 3.08 -4.37 -8.02
C LEU A 480 2.72 -4.38 -6.53
N LEU A 481 3.71 -4.64 -5.68
CA LEU A 481 3.56 -4.54 -4.23
C LEU A 481 3.30 -3.09 -3.80
N GLY A 482 3.96 -2.11 -4.41
CA GLY A 482 3.73 -0.69 -4.16
C GLY A 482 2.32 -0.24 -4.56
N GLU A 483 1.82 -0.69 -5.72
CA GLU A 483 0.42 -0.46 -6.13
C GLU A 483 -0.58 -1.06 -5.14
N GLY A 484 -0.28 -2.25 -4.61
CA GLY A 484 -1.06 -2.83 -3.52
C GLY A 484 -1.08 -1.96 -2.25
N ILE A 485 0.08 -1.42 -1.85
CA ILE A 485 0.18 -0.49 -0.72
C ILE A 485 -0.64 0.76 -0.99
N ASN A 486 -0.59 1.31 -2.21
CA ASN A 486 -1.36 2.49 -2.61
C ASN A 486 -2.88 2.23 -2.50
N ALA A 487 -3.35 1.09 -3.03
CA ALA A 487 -4.75 0.69 -2.94
C ALA A 487 -5.23 0.51 -1.48
N ILE A 488 -4.40 -0.11 -0.63
CA ILE A 488 -4.67 -0.27 0.80
C ILE A 488 -4.68 1.09 1.51
N ALA A 489 -3.70 1.95 1.25
CA ALA A 489 -3.62 3.28 1.83
C ALA A 489 -4.85 4.13 1.48
N GLY A 490 -5.38 4.01 0.25
CA GLY A 490 -6.62 4.66 -0.16
C GLY A 490 -7.84 4.28 0.69
N THR A 491 -7.89 3.04 1.20
CA THR A 491 -8.98 2.58 2.09
C THR A 491 -8.89 3.10 3.51
N PHE A 492 -7.69 3.45 3.97
CA PHE A 492 -7.50 3.98 5.33
C PHE A 492 -8.25 5.29 5.53
N TYR A 493 -8.51 6.07 4.47
CA TYR A 493 -9.36 7.25 4.57
C TYR A 493 -10.79 6.92 5.06
N ALA A 494 -11.43 5.90 4.48
CA ALA A 494 -12.77 5.49 4.91
C ALA A 494 -12.75 5.02 6.38
N ILE A 495 -11.64 4.43 6.82
CA ILE A 495 -11.40 4.02 8.21
C ILE A 495 -11.18 5.23 9.12
N GLU A 496 -10.54 6.31 8.66
CA GLU A 496 -10.36 7.54 9.43
C GLU A 496 -11.68 8.31 9.62
N GLN A 497 -12.59 8.21 8.65
CA GLN A 497 -13.94 8.77 8.76
C GLN A 497 -14.91 7.87 9.55
N ALA A 498 -14.49 6.65 9.86
CA ALA A 498 -15.31 5.64 10.48
C ALA A 498 -15.83 6.07 11.86
N PRO A 499 -17.15 5.96 12.10
CA PRO A 499 -17.72 6.02 13.44
C PRO A 499 -17.11 4.95 14.34
N GLY A 500 -16.60 5.34 15.52
CA GLY A 500 -16.13 4.38 16.53
C GLY A 500 -14.84 3.65 16.17
N PHE A 501 -13.75 4.38 15.84
CA PHE A 501 -12.43 3.78 15.65
C PHE A 501 -12.04 2.89 16.84
N SER A 502 -11.98 1.58 16.59
CA SER A 502 -11.81 0.56 17.62
C SER A 502 -10.38 0.00 17.63
N ALA A 503 -9.94 -0.54 18.77
CA ALA A 503 -8.65 -1.22 18.86
C ALA A 503 -8.50 -2.40 17.85
N PRO A 504 -9.54 -3.21 17.60
CA PRO A 504 -9.53 -4.20 16.51
C PRO A 504 -9.22 -3.59 15.14
N THR A 505 -9.86 -2.47 14.78
CA THR A 505 -9.63 -1.78 13.48
C THR A 505 -8.18 -1.33 13.33
N GLY A 506 -7.61 -0.72 14.38
CA GLY A 506 -6.18 -0.33 14.38
C GLY A 506 -5.23 -1.53 14.27
N SER A 507 -5.56 -2.66 14.91
CA SER A 507 -4.76 -3.89 14.79
C SER A 507 -4.81 -4.49 13.39
N ALA A 508 -5.97 -4.43 12.71
CA ALA A 508 -6.14 -4.91 11.33
C ALA A 508 -5.27 -4.11 10.35
N VAL A 509 -5.15 -2.79 10.54
CA VAL A 509 -4.25 -1.92 9.76
C VAL A 509 -2.79 -2.34 9.92
N VAL A 510 -2.35 -2.60 11.16
CA VAL A 510 -0.97 -3.07 11.42
C VAL A 510 -0.74 -4.45 10.81
N CYS A 511 -1.69 -5.37 10.96
CA CYS A 511 -1.63 -6.71 10.35
C CYS A 511 -1.52 -6.63 8.82
N CYS A 512 -2.22 -5.70 8.18
CA CYS A 512 -2.12 -5.47 6.74
C CYS A 512 -0.68 -5.09 6.34
N GLY A 513 -0.08 -4.11 7.04
CA GLY A 513 1.32 -3.73 6.80
C GLY A 513 2.30 -4.89 7.02
N VAL A 514 2.07 -5.71 8.05
CA VAL A 514 2.85 -6.93 8.33
C VAL A 514 2.78 -7.91 7.15
N ILE A 515 1.58 -8.17 6.60
CA ILE A 515 1.40 -9.07 5.46
C ILE A 515 2.20 -8.58 4.25
N VAL A 516 2.05 -7.30 3.88
CA VAL A 516 2.74 -6.72 2.72
C VAL A 516 4.26 -6.79 2.88
N PHE A 517 4.77 -6.44 4.07
CA PHE A 517 6.20 -6.50 4.37
C PHE A 517 6.75 -7.93 4.30
N PHE A 518 6.06 -8.90 4.91
CA PHE A 518 6.51 -10.30 4.85
C PHE A 518 6.43 -10.88 3.44
N LEU A 519 5.47 -10.45 2.62
CA LEU A 519 5.36 -10.89 1.24
C LEU A 519 6.57 -10.43 0.40
N ALA A 520 6.98 -9.17 0.56
CA ALA A 520 8.22 -8.65 -0.02
C ALA A 520 9.43 -9.43 0.49
N TYR A 521 9.56 -9.53 1.82
CA TYR A 521 10.69 -10.19 2.48
C TYR A 521 10.90 -11.64 2.01
N LEU A 522 9.83 -12.44 2.00
CA LEU A 522 9.89 -13.86 1.65
C LEU A 522 10.22 -14.13 0.17
N TYR A 523 9.91 -13.17 -0.70
CA TYR A 523 10.25 -13.19 -2.13
C TYR A 523 11.73 -12.89 -2.34
N PHE A 524 12.23 -11.77 -1.81
CA PHE A 524 13.60 -11.31 -2.06
C PHE A 524 14.67 -12.13 -1.35
N GLU A 525 14.38 -12.72 -0.19
CA GLU A 525 15.35 -13.57 0.53
C GLU A 525 15.53 -14.97 -0.12
N GLY A 526 14.65 -15.35 -1.05
CA GLY A 526 14.70 -16.64 -1.75
C GLY A 526 15.76 -16.74 -2.87
N ALA A 527 16.45 -15.65 -3.19
CA ALA A 527 17.20 -15.55 -4.44
C ALA A 527 18.58 -16.25 -4.41
N ALA A 528 18.67 -17.44 -5.03
CA ALA A 528 19.94 -18.11 -5.37
C ALA A 528 20.25 -18.01 -6.88
N PRO A 529 21.54 -18.07 -7.30
CA PRO A 529 21.92 -17.94 -8.70
C PRO A 529 21.44 -19.13 -9.55
N LEU A 530 20.88 -18.81 -10.73
CA LEU A 530 20.27 -19.77 -11.67
C LEU A 530 21.35 -20.45 -12.54
N ASN A 531 21.49 -21.76 -12.41
CA ASN A 531 22.51 -22.53 -13.13
C ASN A 531 22.07 -23.09 -14.49
N SER A 532 20.76 -23.20 -14.79
CA SER A 532 20.30 -23.80 -16.06
C SER A 532 19.22 -23.01 -16.79
N VAL A 533 19.30 -22.99 -18.12
CA VAL A 533 18.44 -22.17 -18.98
C VAL A 533 16.97 -22.63 -18.98
N ARG A 534 16.72 -23.95 -18.96
CA ARG A 534 15.35 -24.50 -18.85
C ARG A 534 14.67 -24.12 -17.54
N ARG A 535 15.42 -24.08 -16.43
CA ARG A 535 14.90 -23.62 -15.14
C ARG A 535 14.63 -22.12 -15.14
N ARG A 536 15.45 -21.32 -15.84
CA ARG A 536 15.19 -19.88 -16.02
C ARG A 536 13.85 -19.63 -16.72
N ALA A 537 13.54 -20.34 -17.81
CA ALA A 537 12.22 -20.22 -18.44
C ALA A 537 11.07 -20.63 -17.52
N ALA A 538 11.16 -21.79 -16.87
CA ALA A 538 10.14 -22.23 -15.92
C ALA A 538 9.96 -21.24 -14.75
N TRP A 539 11.05 -20.65 -14.28
CA TRP A 539 11.04 -19.64 -13.22
C TRP A 539 10.35 -18.34 -13.66
N ILE A 540 10.64 -17.84 -14.88
CA ILE A 540 9.94 -16.69 -15.46
C ILE A 540 8.44 -16.98 -15.59
N MET A 541 8.07 -18.15 -16.12
CA MET A 541 6.66 -18.53 -16.28
C MET A 541 5.91 -18.63 -14.94
N MET A 542 6.58 -19.09 -13.89
CA MET A 542 5.98 -19.19 -12.55
C MET A 542 5.84 -17.84 -11.83
N HIS A 543 6.42 -16.76 -12.34
CA HIS A 543 6.11 -15.43 -11.81
C HIS A 543 4.69 -15.00 -12.12
N LEU A 544 4.12 -15.36 -13.27
CA LEU A 544 2.73 -15.00 -13.60
C LEU A 544 1.72 -15.51 -12.55
N PRO A 545 1.64 -16.82 -12.24
CA PRO A 545 0.69 -17.32 -11.24
C PRO A 545 1.02 -16.80 -9.84
N TRP A 546 2.29 -16.58 -9.53
CA TRP A 546 2.68 -15.97 -8.26
C TRP A 546 2.24 -14.51 -8.15
N LEU A 547 2.56 -13.66 -9.12
CA LEU A 547 2.14 -12.25 -9.17
C LEU A 547 0.61 -12.15 -9.13
N LEU A 548 -0.11 -12.99 -9.88
CA LEU A 548 -1.56 -13.04 -9.84
C LEU A 548 -2.08 -13.37 -8.43
N SER A 549 -1.50 -14.37 -7.76
CA SER A 549 -1.88 -14.71 -6.37
C SER A 549 -1.61 -13.57 -5.39
N VAL A 550 -0.53 -12.82 -5.58
CA VAL A 550 -0.19 -11.65 -4.77
C VAL A 550 -1.20 -10.52 -4.99
N ILE A 551 -1.58 -10.22 -6.24
CA ILE A 551 -2.60 -9.21 -6.56
C ILE A 551 -3.92 -9.55 -5.88
N LEU A 552 -4.36 -10.79 -6.06
CA LEU A 552 -5.63 -11.27 -5.50
C LEU A 552 -5.61 -11.29 -3.97
N LEU A 553 -4.46 -11.57 -3.35
CA LEU A 553 -4.28 -11.49 -1.92
C LEU A 553 -4.37 -10.03 -1.43
N LEU A 554 -3.68 -9.09 -2.09
CA LEU A 554 -3.71 -7.67 -1.73
C LEU A 554 -5.11 -7.08 -1.88
N GLU A 555 -5.81 -7.41 -2.96
CA GLU A 555 -7.20 -7.02 -3.17
C GLU A 555 -8.15 -7.67 -2.14
N GLY A 556 -7.90 -8.93 -1.78
CA GLY A 556 -8.62 -9.63 -0.72
C GLY A 556 -8.43 -8.97 0.65
N VAL A 557 -7.20 -8.60 1.00
CA VAL A 557 -6.86 -7.90 2.25
C VAL A 557 -7.54 -6.53 2.30
N LYS A 558 -7.52 -5.78 1.20
CA LYS A 558 -8.23 -4.49 1.07
C LYS A 558 -9.72 -4.65 1.37
N ASN A 559 -10.37 -5.60 0.72
CA ASN A 559 -11.81 -5.83 0.87
C ASN A 559 -12.19 -6.33 2.28
N GLN A 560 -11.35 -7.18 2.89
CA GLN A 560 -11.55 -7.64 4.26
C GLN A 560 -11.42 -6.49 5.27
N LEU A 561 -10.46 -5.59 5.05
CA LEU A 561 -10.26 -4.43 5.91
C LEU A 561 -11.46 -3.47 5.85
N LEU A 562 -12.00 -3.20 4.66
CA LEU A 562 -13.22 -2.41 4.47
C LEU A 562 -14.42 -3.06 5.15
N LEU A 563 -14.62 -4.36 4.96
CA LEU A 563 -15.72 -5.11 5.55
C LEU A 563 -15.65 -5.10 7.10
N SER A 564 -14.49 -5.40 7.68
CA SER A 564 -14.31 -5.41 9.13
C SER A 564 -14.52 -4.03 9.75
N SER A 565 -14.01 -2.98 9.09
CA SER A 565 -14.18 -1.59 9.55
C SER A 565 -15.64 -1.14 9.47
N TYR A 566 -16.34 -1.51 8.39
CA TYR A 566 -17.78 -1.26 8.24
C TYR A 566 -18.59 -1.95 9.33
N LEU A 567 -18.37 -3.25 9.56
CA LEU A 567 -19.09 -4.02 10.58
C LEU A 567 -18.87 -3.44 11.98
N GLY A 568 -17.63 -3.08 12.32
CA GLY A 568 -17.32 -2.42 13.59
C GLY A 568 -18.02 -1.07 13.76
N SER A 569 -18.06 -0.26 12.70
CA SER A 569 -18.71 1.06 12.70
C SER A 569 -20.24 0.94 12.85
N VAL A 570 -20.84 0.01 12.11
CA VAL A 570 -22.29 -0.26 12.18
C VAL A 570 -22.66 -0.80 13.55
N TYR A 571 -21.87 -1.71 14.12
CA TYR A 571 -22.11 -2.22 15.48
C TYR A 571 -22.06 -1.09 16.51
N TYR A 572 -21.06 -0.19 16.43
CA TYR A 572 -20.95 0.97 17.31
C TYR A 572 -22.17 1.91 17.21
N ILE A 573 -22.62 2.23 15.99
CA ILE A 573 -23.77 3.11 15.79
C ILE A 573 -25.07 2.44 16.25
N ILE A 574 -25.32 1.19 15.85
CA ILE A 574 -26.57 0.49 16.18
C ILE A 574 -26.68 0.26 17.69
N SER A 575 -25.60 -0.17 18.35
CA SER A 575 -25.58 -0.33 19.81
C SER A 575 -25.82 1.01 20.51
N GLY A 576 -25.13 2.07 20.07
CA GLY A 576 -25.34 3.42 20.62
C GLY A 576 -26.78 3.92 20.45
N ILE A 577 -27.41 3.71 19.28
CA ILE A 577 -28.83 4.06 19.06
C ILE A 577 -29.74 3.19 19.93
N SER A 578 -29.47 1.89 20.03
CA SER A 578 -30.26 0.96 20.83
C SER A 578 -30.26 1.32 22.32
N ASP A 579 -29.14 1.81 22.85
CA ASP A 579 -29.02 2.27 24.23
C ASP A 579 -29.89 3.51 24.55
N THR A 580 -30.34 4.24 23.51
CA THR A 580 -31.25 5.38 23.68
C THR A 580 -32.72 4.99 23.72
N ILE A 581 -33.05 3.74 23.39
CA ILE A 581 -34.41 3.22 23.43
C ILE A 581 -34.91 3.27 24.88
N GLY A 582 -36.00 4.02 25.10
CA GLY A 582 -36.59 4.20 26.43
C GLY A 582 -36.29 5.55 27.10
N ILE A 583 -35.39 6.37 26.53
CA ILE A 583 -35.20 7.75 26.98
C ILE A 583 -36.43 8.59 26.57
N GLN A 584 -37.17 9.08 27.56
CA GLN A 584 -38.34 9.94 27.34
C GLN A 584 -38.01 11.44 27.34
N ASP A 585 -36.94 11.84 28.03
CA ASP A 585 -36.50 13.24 28.05
C ASP A 585 -35.86 13.64 26.71
N LYS A 586 -36.46 14.61 26.03
CA LYS A 586 -35.96 15.15 24.75
C LYS A 586 -34.56 15.74 24.89
N ALA A 587 -34.23 16.39 26.01
CA ALA A 587 -32.92 17.01 26.18
C ALA A 587 -31.83 15.94 26.29
N GLN A 588 -32.09 14.90 27.09
CA GLN A 588 -31.22 13.74 27.21
C GLN A 588 -31.11 12.97 25.89
N LEU A 589 -32.22 12.74 25.18
CA LEU A 589 -32.25 12.05 23.88
C LEU A 589 -31.43 12.81 22.82
N ASN A 590 -31.59 14.14 22.76
CA ASN A 590 -30.83 14.98 21.83
C ASN A 590 -29.33 14.94 22.15
N ALA A 591 -28.96 14.99 23.43
CA ALA A 591 -27.56 14.96 23.85
C ALA A 591 -26.86 13.62 23.51
N THR A 592 -27.59 12.50 23.53
CA THR A 592 -27.04 11.17 23.22
C THR A 592 -27.12 10.82 21.74
N MET A 593 -28.25 11.07 21.06
CA MET A 593 -28.44 10.70 19.65
C MET A 593 -27.71 11.61 18.68
N ARG A 594 -27.64 12.93 18.93
CA ARG A 594 -27.01 13.88 18.01
C ARG A 594 -25.57 13.51 17.61
N PRO A 595 -24.64 13.20 18.54
CA PRO A 595 -23.29 12.81 18.15
C PRO A 595 -23.26 11.52 17.33
N LEU A 596 -24.11 10.54 17.63
CA LEU A 596 -24.19 9.27 16.90
C LEU A 596 -24.72 9.46 15.48
N LEU A 597 -25.79 10.25 15.33
CA LEU A 597 -26.38 10.55 14.03
C LEU A 597 -25.45 11.37 13.16
N LEU A 598 -24.76 12.37 13.73
CA LEU A 598 -23.78 13.18 13.00
C LEU A 598 -22.62 12.32 12.49
N GLN A 599 -22.16 11.34 13.28
CA GLN A 599 -21.15 10.37 12.82
C GLN A 599 -21.66 9.49 11.68
N ALA A 600 -22.95 9.15 11.68
CA ALA A 600 -23.59 8.42 10.58
C ALA A 600 -24.01 9.32 9.39
N GLY A 601 -23.67 10.61 9.40
CA GLY A 601 -24.02 11.57 8.34
C GLY A 601 -25.50 12.00 8.34
N LEU A 602 -26.21 11.86 9.46
CA LEU A 602 -27.62 12.22 9.62
C LEU A 602 -27.77 13.44 10.54
N SER A 603 -28.84 14.22 10.35
CA SER A 603 -29.16 15.33 11.25
C SER A 603 -30.29 14.96 12.22
N PHE A 604 -30.05 15.13 13.52
CA PHE A 604 -31.05 14.84 14.55
C PHE A 604 -32.32 15.67 14.35
N ASP A 605 -32.20 16.94 13.97
CA ASP A 605 -33.34 17.85 13.85
C ASP A 605 -34.28 17.44 12.72
N GLN A 606 -33.75 16.99 11.57
CA GLN A 606 -34.57 16.49 10.47
C GLN A 606 -35.23 15.15 10.84
N GLU A 607 -34.48 14.22 11.41
CA GLU A 607 -34.99 12.90 11.79
C GLU A 607 -36.06 13.00 12.89
N TYR A 608 -35.84 13.86 13.89
CA TYR A 608 -36.81 14.09 14.96
C TYR A 608 -38.07 14.82 14.45
N ALA A 609 -37.93 15.77 13.52
CA ALA A 609 -39.09 16.37 12.85
C ALA A 609 -39.89 15.31 12.06
N GLY A 610 -39.20 14.35 11.43
CA GLY A 610 -39.81 13.18 10.81
C GLY A 610 -40.63 12.34 11.79
N LEU A 611 -40.11 12.06 12.98
CA LEU A 611 -40.85 11.37 14.06
C LEU A 611 -42.12 12.13 14.44
N VAL A 612 -42.00 13.44 14.69
CA VAL A 612 -43.14 14.29 15.08
C VAL A 612 -44.23 14.28 13.99
N ASN A 613 -43.83 14.32 12.72
CA ASN A 613 -44.76 14.24 11.60
C ASN A 613 -45.46 12.88 11.52
N MET A 614 -44.75 11.77 11.73
CA MET A 614 -45.34 10.42 11.76
C MET A 614 -46.35 10.27 12.91
N ILE A 615 -45.98 10.76 14.09
CA ILE A 615 -46.85 10.77 15.28
C ILE A 615 -48.14 11.57 14.98
N ASN A 616 -48.00 12.80 14.48
CA ASN A 616 -49.15 13.67 14.20
C ASN A 616 -50.07 13.09 13.10
N PHE A 617 -49.49 12.56 12.02
CA PHE A 617 -50.28 11.97 10.92
C PHE A 617 -51.08 10.75 11.39
N ASN A 618 -50.44 9.82 12.11
CA ASN A 618 -51.10 8.59 12.54
C ASN A 618 -52.09 8.81 13.70
N LEU A 619 -51.83 9.76 14.63
CA LEU A 619 -52.76 10.07 15.72
C LEU A 619 -53.98 10.89 15.25
N SER A 620 -53.83 11.73 14.21
CA SER A 620 -54.96 12.51 13.67
C SER A 620 -56.11 11.65 13.14
N HIS A 621 -55.84 10.38 12.82
CA HIS A 621 -56.85 9.43 12.37
C HIS A 621 -57.72 8.86 13.51
N TYR A 622 -57.33 9.08 14.78
CA TYR A 622 -57.97 8.48 15.95
C TYR A 622 -58.24 9.55 17.03
N GLU A 623 -59.24 10.41 16.82
CA GLU A 623 -59.61 11.51 17.73
C GLU A 623 -60.06 11.08 19.14
N ASN A 624 -60.38 9.80 19.37
CA ASN A 624 -61.00 9.30 20.61
C ASN A 624 -60.25 8.13 21.29
N LEU A 625 -58.93 8.06 21.19
CA LEU A 625 -58.15 7.01 21.86
C LEU A 625 -57.98 7.30 23.36
N ALA A 626 -58.12 6.28 24.23
CA ALA A 626 -57.80 6.41 25.65
C ALA A 626 -56.31 6.75 25.84
N ASN A 627 -55.95 7.50 26.90
CA ASN A 627 -54.57 7.93 27.13
C ASN A 627 -53.57 6.76 27.17
N GLU A 628 -53.96 5.61 27.74
CA GLU A 628 -53.10 4.42 27.81
C GLU A 628 -52.85 3.80 26.42
N THR A 629 -53.85 3.73 25.57
CA THR A 629 -53.71 3.20 24.21
C THR A 629 -52.93 4.17 23.32
N ALA A 630 -53.05 5.48 23.55
CA ALA A 630 -52.29 6.50 22.82
C ALA A 630 -50.79 6.44 23.15
N MET A 631 -50.44 6.18 24.42
CA MET A 631 -49.05 5.96 24.84
C MET A 631 -48.45 4.70 24.23
N ALA A 632 -49.21 3.59 24.21
CA ALA A 632 -48.76 2.35 23.57
C ALA A 632 -48.51 2.54 22.06
N PHE A 633 -49.43 3.24 21.37
CA PHE A 633 -49.32 3.54 19.95
C PHE A 633 -48.13 4.47 19.63
N THR A 634 -47.91 5.50 20.45
CA THR A 634 -46.74 6.38 20.32
C THR A 634 -45.43 5.61 20.52
N GLY A 635 -45.41 4.64 21.44
CA GLY A 635 -44.28 3.73 21.64
C GLY A 635 -43.97 2.87 20.42
N GLU A 636 -45.00 2.38 19.72
CA GLU A 636 -44.84 1.62 18.47
C GLU A 636 -44.27 2.48 17.34
N ILE A 637 -44.83 3.68 17.13
CA ILE A 637 -44.32 4.63 16.11
C ILE A 637 -42.87 5.00 16.40
N THR A 638 -42.51 5.19 17.67
CA THR A 638 -41.14 5.51 18.06
C THR A 638 -40.18 4.35 17.76
N LYS A 639 -40.61 3.09 17.94
CA LYS A 639 -39.82 1.90 17.55
C LYS A 639 -39.64 1.82 16.02
N VAL A 640 -40.69 2.11 15.24
CA VAL A 640 -40.61 2.18 13.77
C VAL A 640 -39.58 3.24 13.34
N TRP A 641 -39.62 4.41 13.98
CA TRP A 641 -38.66 5.48 13.73
C TRP A 641 -37.22 5.06 14.05
N TYR A 642 -36.98 4.35 15.16
CA TYR A 642 -35.66 3.82 15.47
C TYR A 642 -35.12 2.88 14.39
N LEU A 643 -35.94 1.96 13.86
CA LEU A 643 -35.53 1.06 12.78
C LEU A 643 -35.20 1.82 11.48
N LYS A 644 -35.98 2.85 11.14
CA LYS A 644 -35.72 3.71 9.96
C LYS A 644 -34.41 4.48 10.09
N ILE A 645 -34.12 5.00 11.28
CA ILE A 645 -32.84 5.66 11.57
C ILE A 645 -31.69 4.66 11.49
N GLN A 646 -31.82 3.48 12.09
CA GLN A 646 -30.78 2.45 12.03
C GLN A 646 -30.46 2.08 10.59
N LEU A 647 -31.46 1.87 9.73
CA LEU A 647 -31.23 1.60 8.31
C LEU A 647 -30.53 2.76 7.60
N SER A 648 -30.97 3.98 7.83
CA SER A 648 -30.38 5.16 7.18
C SER A 648 -28.93 5.37 7.63
N ALA A 649 -28.64 5.13 8.91
CA ALA A 649 -27.29 5.17 9.45
C ALA A 649 -26.41 4.06 8.88
N THR A 650 -26.93 2.83 8.79
CA THR A 650 -26.22 1.70 8.17
C THR A 650 -25.93 1.94 6.70
N LEU A 651 -26.88 2.50 5.94
CA LEU A 651 -26.70 2.82 4.53
C LEU A 651 -25.66 3.91 4.31
N ASN A 652 -25.74 5.02 5.04
CA ASN A 652 -24.74 6.10 4.93
C ASN A 652 -23.34 5.61 5.33
N THR A 653 -23.25 4.77 6.35
CA THR A 653 -21.99 4.12 6.74
C THR A 653 -21.50 3.20 5.61
N TYR A 654 -22.39 2.42 4.98
CA TYR A 654 -22.03 1.56 3.85
C TYR A 654 -21.45 2.37 2.70
N LEU A 655 -22.09 3.48 2.31
CA LEU A 655 -21.64 4.38 1.25
C LEU A 655 -20.32 5.09 1.57
N THR A 656 -19.90 5.13 2.83
CA THR A 656 -18.59 5.65 3.24
C THR A 656 -17.47 4.65 2.97
N PHE A 657 -17.75 3.34 3.07
CA PHE A 657 -16.76 2.27 2.91
C PHE A 657 -16.80 1.58 1.54
N MET A 658 -17.96 1.56 0.89
CA MET A 658 -18.23 0.82 -0.34
C MET A 658 -18.80 1.77 -1.40
N ASP A 659 -18.39 1.59 -2.66
CA ASP A 659 -18.83 2.44 -3.75
C ASP A 659 -20.34 2.29 -4.03
N ASN A 660 -20.98 3.41 -4.38
CA ASN A 660 -22.41 3.49 -4.69
C ASN A 660 -22.82 2.57 -5.86
N ASP A 661 -21.93 2.40 -6.83
CA ASP A 661 -22.18 1.60 -8.04
C ASP A 661 -22.29 0.08 -7.76
N THR A 662 -22.03 -0.34 -6.51
CA THR A 662 -22.12 -1.75 -6.11
C THR A 662 -23.54 -2.19 -5.73
N ILE A 663 -24.48 -1.26 -5.51
CA ILE A 663 -25.84 -1.55 -5.06
C ILE A 663 -26.79 -1.63 -6.27
N PRO A 664 -27.41 -2.80 -6.55
CA PRO A 664 -28.42 -2.92 -7.60
C PRO A 664 -29.65 -2.04 -7.34
N ASP A 665 -30.26 -1.51 -8.40
CA ASP A 665 -31.49 -0.70 -8.35
C ASP A 665 -32.64 -1.37 -7.58
N THR A 666 -32.69 -2.71 -7.64
CA THR A 666 -33.69 -3.49 -6.90
C THR A 666 -33.55 -3.31 -5.39
N ILE A 667 -32.31 -3.27 -4.87
CA ILE A 667 -32.07 -3.06 -3.43
C ILE A 667 -32.43 -1.63 -3.05
N TYR A 668 -32.08 -0.65 -3.88
CA TYR A 668 -32.48 0.75 -3.65
C TYR A 668 -33.99 0.93 -3.56
N SER A 669 -34.75 0.21 -4.40
CA SER A 669 -36.21 0.24 -4.33
C SER A 669 -36.75 -0.33 -3.00
N THR A 670 -36.16 -1.41 -2.49
CA THR A 670 -36.53 -2.01 -1.20
C THR A 670 -36.14 -1.11 -0.02
N ILE A 671 -34.95 -0.52 -0.04
CA ILE A 671 -34.50 0.46 0.96
C ILE A 671 -35.46 1.64 1.01
N ARG A 672 -35.81 2.19 -0.16
CA ARG A 672 -36.75 3.32 -0.26
C ARG A 672 -38.13 2.94 0.26
N ARG A 673 -38.59 1.71 -0.01
CA ARG A 673 -39.85 1.20 0.53
C ARG A 673 -39.80 1.12 2.05
N TYR A 674 -38.72 0.59 2.62
CA TYR A 674 -38.50 0.54 4.07
C TYR A 674 -38.50 1.91 4.74
N GLN A 675 -37.86 2.90 4.13
CA GLN A 675 -37.82 4.26 4.69
C GLN A 675 -39.19 4.97 4.65
N ASN A 676 -39.98 4.76 3.59
CA ASN A 676 -41.21 5.54 3.35
C ASN A 676 -42.50 4.84 3.80
N ASP A 677 -42.58 3.51 3.75
CA ASP A 677 -43.78 2.74 4.10
C ASP A 677 -43.78 2.36 5.60
N TYR A 678 -44.72 2.92 6.36
CA TYR A 678 -44.88 2.65 7.79
C TYR A 678 -45.21 1.17 8.06
N ASN A 679 -46.15 0.61 7.30
CA ASN A 679 -46.63 -0.76 7.53
C ASN A 679 -45.54 -1.78 7.23
N TYR A 680 -44.75 -1.55 6.18
CA TYR A 680 -43.64 -2.41 5.81
C TYR A 680 -42.54 -2.47 6.89
N THR A 681 -42.30 -1.35 7.60
CA THR A 681 -41.36 -1.34 8.73
C THR A 681 -41.99 -1.94 10.00
N LEU A 682 -43.29 -1.74 10.19
CA LEU A 682 -44.02 -2.27 11.34
C LEU A 682 -44.02 -3.81 11.34
N GLU A 683 -44.08 -4.43 10.17
CA GLU A 683 -43.96 -5.90 10.02
C GLU A 683 -42.73 -6.46 10.74
N ASP A 684 -41.57 -5.79 10.66
CA ASP A 684 -40.34 -6.22 11.33
C ASP A 684 -40.47 -6.18 12.86
N ILE A 685 -41.17 -5.18 13.42
CA ILE A 685 -41.42 -5.10 14.86
C ILE A 685 -42.34 -6.23 15.30
N THR A 686 -43.39 -6.49 14.52
CA THR A 686 -44.33 -7.58 14.81
C THR A 686 -43.64 -8.94 14.72
N ALA A 687 -42.77 -9.14 13.72
CA ALA A 687 -41.94 -10.33 13.58
C ALA A 687 -41.00 -10.51 14.78
N ALA A 688 -40.37 -9.43 15.26
CA ALA A 688 -39.51 -9.46 16.46
C ALA A 688 -40.26 -9.82 17.75
N THR A 689 -41.55 -9.48 17.85
CA THR A 689 -42.38 -9.89 19.01
C THR A 689 -42.89 -11.33 18.94
N THR A 690 -42.86 -11.96 17.77
CA THR A 690 -43.32 -13.34 17.58
C THR A 690 -42.14 -14.31 17.51
N THR A 691 -41.96 -15.17 18.51
CA THR A 691 -40.79 -16.07 18.67
C THR A 691 -40.59 -17.13 17.59
N ASN A 692 -41.43 -17.19 16.54
CA ASN A 692 -41.55 -18.36 15.65
C ASN A 692 -41.43 -18.07 14.14
N THR A 693 -40.99 -16.89 13.69
CA THR A 693 -40.81 -16.65 12.24
C THR A 693 -39.43 -17.15 11.77
N PRO A 694 -39.35 -18.15 10.87
CA PRO A 694 -38.09 -18.62 10.30
C PRO A 694 -37.53 -17.68 9.22
N GLU A 695 -38.32 -16.71 8.77
CA GLU A 695 -37.94 -15.73 7.75
C GLU A 695 -37.23 -14.54 8.39
N LEU A 696 -36.18 -14.10 7.70
CA LEU A 696 -35.36 -12.98 8.11
C LEU A 696 -36.17 -11.67 7.97
N PRO A 697 -36.18 -10.76 8.96
CA PRO A 697 -36.90 -9.48 8.85
C PRO A 697 -36.39 -8.68 7.65
N HIS A 698 -37.22 -7.79 7.12
CA HIS A 698 -36.91 -6.98 5.93
C HIS A 698 -35.61 -6.19 6.10
N TYR A 699 -35.37 -5.62 7.29
CA TYR A 699 -34.10 -4.97 7.63
C TYR A 699 -32.89 -5.90 7.44
N GLY A 700 -32.97 -7.12 7.97
CA GLY A 700 -31.92 -8.11 7.85
C GLY A 700 -31.70 -8.54 6.40
N GLN A 701 -32.77 -8.63 5.59
CA GLN A 701 -32.68 -9.04 4.19
C GLN A 701 -31.94 -7.97 3.37
N ILE A 702 -32.25 -6.70 3.62
CA ILE A 702 -31.54 -5.57 3.02
C ILE A 702 -30.06 -5.63 3.40
N TRP A 703 -29.76 -5.85 4.69
CA TRP A 703 -28.38 -5.89 5.17
C TRP A 703 -27.58 -7.07 4.60
N GLU A 704 -28.19 -8.26 4.51
CA GLU A 704 -27.58 -9.44 3.88
C GLU A 704 -27.26 -9.16 2.41
N GLN A 705 -28.19 -8.57 1.66
CA GLN A 705 -28.00 -8.29 0.23
C GLN A 705 -26.90 -7.26 -0.01
N LEU A 706 -26.79 -6.22 0.85
CA LEU A 706 -25.70 -5.23 0.80
C LEU A 706 -24.33 -5.87 1.07
N LEU A 707 -24.26 -6.83 2.00
CA LEU A 707 -23.02 -7.48 2.42
C LEU A 707 -22.58 -8.64 1.53
N LYS A 708 -23.50 -9.24 0.78
CA LYS A 708 -23.25 -10.44 -0.02
C LYS A 708 -22.02 -10.35 -0.95
N PRO A 709 -21.78 -9.26 -1.70
CA PRO A 709 -20.59 -9.14 -2.55
C PRO A 709 -19.29 -9.16 -1.73
N SER A 710 -19.21 -8.35 -0.68
CA SER A 710 -18.02 -8.19 0.16
C SER A 710 -17.70 -9.48 0.93
N ILE A 711 -18.71 -10.15 1.46
CA ILE A 711 -18.57 -11.43 2.16
C ILE A 711 -18.15 -12.55 1.22
N SER A 712 -18.68 -12.58 -0.01
CA SER A 712 -18.26 -13.57 -1.01
C SER A 712 -16.77 -13.48 -1.29
N ASN A 713 -16.21 -12.27 -1.38
CA ASN A 713 -14.77 -12.06 -1.58
C ASN A 713 -13.96 -12.49 -0.35
N ALA A 714 -14.43 -12.16 0.86
CA ALA A 714 -13.80 -12.54 2.12
C ALA A 714 -13.63 -14.07 2.25
N ARG A 715 -14.56 -14.86 1.70
CA ARG A 715 -14.50 -16.34 1.78
C ARG A 715 -13.26 -16.97 1.14
N TYR A 716 -12.67 -16.29 0.16
CA TYR A 716 -11.56 -16.84 -0.63
C TYR A 716 -10.20 -16.28 -0.22
N ILE A 717 -10.12 -15.36 0.75
CA ILE A 717 -8.85 -14.75 1.15
C ILE A 717 -7.83 -15.80 1.63
N MET A 718 -8.29 -16.82 2.38
CA MET A 718 -7.44 -17.90 2.86
C MET A 718 -6.91 -18.77 1.71
N ALA A 719 -7.70 -18.92 0.64
CA ALA A 719 -7.27 -19.59 -0.57
C ALA A 719 -6.16 -18.79 -1.28
N MET A 720 -6.34 -17.47 -1.43
CA MET A 720 -5.35 -16.59 -2.04
C MET A 720 -4.05 -16.58 -1.25
N CYS A 721 -4.13 -16.57 0.09
CA CYS A 721 -2.97 -16.67 0.97
C CYS A 721 -2.26 -18.02 0.76
N GLY A 722 -3.00 -19.13 0.75
CA GLY A 722 -2.45 -20.47 0.55
C GLY A 722 -1.80 -20.66 -0.82
N THR A 723 -2.42 -20.18 -1.89
CA THR A 723 -1.85 -20.24 -3.25
C THR A 723 -0.59 -19.40 -3.37
N THR A 724 -0.54 -18.23 -2.73
CA THR A 724 0.66 -17.37 -2.70
C THR A 724 1.86 -18.10 -2.11
N PHE A 725 1.69 -18.78 -0.97
CA PHE A 725 2.76 -19.57 -0.35
C PHE A 725 3.19 -20.77 -1.21
N ILE A 726 2.24 -21.45 -1.85
CA ILE A 726 2.52 -22.60 -2.73
C ILE A 726 3.30 -22.16 -3.98
N PHE A 727 2.88 -21.08 -4.63
CA PHE A 727 3.59 -20.56 -5.80
C PHE A 727 4.96 -20.01 -5.43
N LEU A 728 5.10 -19.36 -4.26
CA LEU A 728 6.39 -18.92 -3.77
C LEU A 728 7.34 -20.08 -3.45
N ALA A 729 6.83 -21.16 -2.83
CA ALA A 729 7.61 -22.37 -2.60
C ALA A 729 8.05 -23.03 -3.92
N SER A 730 7.17 -23.03 -4.90
CA SER A 730 7.43 -23.55 -6.25
C SER A 730 8.48 -22.71 -6.99
N LEU A 731 8.39 -21.38 -6.90
CA LEU A 731 9.40 -20.46 -7.44
C LEU A 731 10.78 -20.74 -6.88
N ASN A 732 10.90 -20.86 -5.55
CA ASN A 732 12.17 -21.15 -4.88
C ASN A 732 12.76 -22.50 -5.31
N LEU A 733 11.91 -23.54 -5.42
CA LEU A 733 12.34 -24.89 -5.82
C LEU A 733 12.85 -24.92 -7.28
N ILE A 734 12.19 -24.17 -8.17
CA ILE A 734 12.58 -24.06 -9.58
C ILE A 734 13.88 -23.25 -9.72
N GLN A 735 14.00 -22.18 -8.93
CA GLN A 735 15.16 -21.28 -8.94
C GLN A 735 16.46 -22.01 -8.59
N ALA A 736 16.47 -22.74 -7.47
CA ALA A 736 17.62 -23.53 -7.06
C ALA A 736 17.17 -24.84 -6.44
N TRP A 737 17.81 -25.94 -6.86
CA TRP A 737 17.61 -27.21 -6.18
C TRP A 737 18.21 -27.09 -4.77
N PRO A 738 17.42 -27.28 -3.71
CA PRO A 738 17.89 -27.14 -2.33
C PRO A 738 19.03 -28.11 -2.05
N ARG A 739 20.20 -27.55 -1.70
CA ARG A 739 21.41 -28.32 -1.34
C ARG A 739 21.41 -28.72 0.14
N ASP A 740 20.80 -27.90 0.99
CA ASP A 740 20.83 -28.04 2.45
C ASP A 740 19.47 -28.43 3.03
N ARG A 741 19.51 -29.11 4.19
CA ARG A 741 18.30 -29.50 4.96
C ARG A 741 17.48 -28.28 5.41
N PHE A 742 18.12 -27.15 5.67
CA PHE A 742 17.44 -25.91 6.03
C PHE A 742 16.65 -25.30 4.87
N HIS A 743 17.18 -25.39 3.64
CA HIS A 743 16.45 -24.94 2.44
C HIS A 743 15.26 -25.84 2.16
N TRP A 744 15.42 -27.16 2.31
CA TRP A 744 14.31 -28.11 2.25
C TRP A 744 13.26 -27.86 3.33
N ALA A 745 13.68 -27.59 4.58
CA ALA A 745 12.77 -27.27 5.67
C ALA A 745 11.99 -25.98 5.40
N SER A 746 12.65 -24.94 4.84
CA SER A 746 11.99 -23.70 4.44
C SER A 746 10.96 -23.92 3.33
N ILE A 747 11.33 -24.60 2.24
CA ILE A 747 10.40 -24.91 1.13
C ILE A 747 9.23 -25.78 1.62
N PHE A 748 9.51 -26.82 2.41
CA PHE A 748 8.47 -27.68 2.98
C PHE A 748 7.56 -26.92 3.93
N SER A 749 8.09 -26.03 4.77
CA SER A 749 7.28 -25.18 5.65
C SER A 749 6.34 -24.29 4.85
N ARG A 750 6.79 -23.69 3.74
CA ARG A 750 5.95 -22.87 2.86
C ARG A 750 4.84 -23.69 2.18
N TYR A 751 5.15 -24.90 1.69
CA TYR A 751 4.10 -25.79 1.17
C TYR A 751 3.12 -26.24 2.26
N ALA A 752 3.61 -26.59 3.45
CA ALA A 752 2.79 -27.02 4.57
C ALA A 752 1.85 -25.89 5.05
N THR A 753 2.38 -24.67 5.23
CA THR A 753 1.59 -23.48 5.56
C THR A 753 0.59 -23.16 4.45
N GLY A 754 1.02 -23.17 3.18
CA GLY A 754 0.11 -22.91 2.06
C GLY A 754 -1.02 -23.93 1.95
N THR A 755 -0.71 -25.20 2.19
CA THR A 755 -1.71 -26.29 2.21
C THR A 755 -2.64 -26.15 3.41
N CYS A 756 -2.13 -25.81 4.59
CA CYS A 756 -2.93 -25.56 5.78
C CYS A 756 -3.90 -24.40 5.58
N MET A 757 -3.43 -23.30 4.98
CA MET A 757 -4.28 -22.15 4.63
C MET A 757 -5.34 -22.51 3.59
N LEU A 758 -5.01 -23.32 2.59
CA LEU A 758 -6.00 -23.84 1.65
C LEU A 758 -7.03 -24.76 2.33
N LEU A 759 -6.63 -25.58 3.29
CA LEU A 759 -7.55 -26.43 4.05
C LEU A 759 -8.54 -25.60 4.89
N LEU A 760 -8.21 -24.36 5.25
CA LEU A 760 -9.17 -23.46 5.90
C LEU A 760 -10.35 -23.08 4.99
N LEU A 761 -10.27 -23.31 3.67
CA LEU A 761 -11.46 -23.25 2.80
C LEU A 761 -12.55 -24.23 3.23
N LEU A 762 -12.22 -25.31 3.95
CA LEU A 762 -13.22 -26.23 4.49
C LEU A 762 -14.15 -25.54 5.50
N LEU A 763 -13.76 -24.38 6.06
CA LEU A 763 -14.65 -23.54 6.89
C LEU A 763 -15.84 -22.98 6.10
N ASN A 764 -15.80 -22.97 4.77
CA ASN A 764 -16.95 -22.64 3.93
C ASN A 764 -18.03 -23.75 3.93
N ILE A 765 -17.72 -24.94 4.44
CA ILE A 765 -18.68 -26.04 4.54
C ILE A 765 -19.58 -25.78 5.74
N GLY A 766 -20.86 -25.50 5.48
CA GLY A 766 -21.89 -25.30 6.49
C GLY A 766 -23.27 -25.45 5.87
N SER A 767 -24.24 -25.90 6.66
CA SER A 767 -25.63 -26.05 6.21
C SER A 767 -26.31 -24.70 5.98
N VAL A 768 -25.85 -23.64 6.66
CA VAL A 768 -26.33 -22.26 6.50
C VAL A 768 -25.22 -21.41 5.88
N GLN A 769 -25.49 -20.91 4.66
CA GLN A 769 -24.56 -20.11 3.84
C GLN A 769 -24.85 -18.60 3.88
N VAL A 770 -25.70 -18.18 4.82
CA VAL A 770 -26.12 -16.81 5.06
C VAL A 770 -25.33 -16.22 6.23
N TYR A 771 -24.90 -14.97 6.08
CA TYR A 771 -24.16 -14.26 7.12
C TYR A 771 -25.06 -13.73 8.24
N VAL A 772 -26.13 -13.03 7.88
CA VAL A 772 -27.10 -12.48 8.84
C VAL A 772 -28.04 -13.60 9.28
N GLY A 773 -28.00 -13.98 10.56
CA GLY A 773 -28.92 -14.98 11.13
C GLY A 773 -29.91 -14.33 12.08
N TRP A 774 -31.17 -14.79 12.07
CA TRP A 774 -32.22 -14.26 12.94
C TRP A 774 -32.43 -15.10 14.23
N SER A 775 -32.12 -16.40 14.19
CA SER A 775 -32.19 -17.27 15.37
C SER A 775 -30.81 -17.73 15.85
N ASP A 776 -30.67 -17.90 17.17
CA ASP A 776 -29.44 -18.42 17.79
C ASP A 776 -29.04 -19.80 17.23
N GLU A 777 -30.02 -20.63 16.87
CA GLU A 777 -29.79 -21.94 16.26
C GLU A 777 -29.27 -21.82 14.82
N GLN A 778 -29.75 -20.85 14.03
CA GLN A 778 -29.20 -20.54 12.72
C GLN A 778 -27.78 -19.98 12.86
N LEU A 779 -27.56 -19.03 13.77
CA LEU A 779 -26.26 -18.40 14.03
C LEU A 779 -25.19 -19.45 14.43
N ALA A 780 -25.58 -20.46 15.20
CA ALA A 780 -24.71 -21.57 15.61
C ALA A 780 -24.41 -22.60 14.49
N ARG A 781 -25.33 -22.76 13.51
CA ARG A 781 -25.19 -23.68 12.36
C ARG A 781 -24.60 -23.03 11.10
N ARG A 782 -24.25 -21.74 11.17
CA ARG A 782 -23.54 -21.00 10.12
C ARG A 782 -22.23 -21.69 9.74
N ALA A 783 -21.84 -21.54 8.48
CA ALA A 783 -20.51 -21.94 8.02
C ALA A 783 -19.44 -21.34 8.93
N GLY A 784 -18.42 -22.13 9.27
CA GLY A 784 -17.37 -21.73 10.22
C GLY A 784 -16.63 -20.45 9.82
N ILE A 785 -16.62 -20.11 8.52
CA ILE A 785 -16.04 -18.86 8.04
C ILE A 785 -16.75 -17.61 8.57
N PHE A 786 -18.07 -17.66 8.79
CA PHE A 786 -18.81 -16.53 9.35
C PHE A 786 -18.53 -16.36 10.83
N GLN A 787 -18.42 -17.48 11.55
CA GLN A 787 -18.01 -17.46 12.96
C GLN A 787 -16.59 -16.91 13.12
N TRP A 788 -15.70 -17.14 12.14
CA TRP A 788 -14.38 -16.53 12.11
C TRP A 788 -14.39 -15.03 11.80
N ILE A 789 -15.31 -14.55 10.95
CA ILE A 789 -15.46 -13.11 10.68
C ILE A 789 -16.00 -12.36 11.91
N ASP A 790 -16.88 -13.01 12.68
CA ASP A 790 -17.47 -12.46 13.90
C ASP A 790 -16.50 -12.45 15.11
N ALA A 791 -15.46 -13.30 15.09
CA ALA A 791 -14.49 -13.49 16.17
C ALA A 791 -13.27 -12.56 16.05
#